data_AF-A0A8T2NHD7-F1
#
_entry.id   AF-A0A8T2NHD7-F1
#
_cell.length_a   1.000
_cell.length_b   1.000
_cell.length_c   1.000
_cell.angle_alpha   90.00
_cell.angle_beta   90.00
_cell.angle_gamma   90.00
#
_symmetry.space_group_name_H-M   'P 1'
#
loop_
_entity.id
_entity.type
_entity.pdbx_description
1 polymer ?
#
loop_
_entity_poly.entity_id
_entity_poly.type
_entity_poly.pdbx_seq_one_letter_code
_entity_poly.pdbx_strand_id
1 'polypeptide(L)'
;MRMGDIRLPRNTFLWNMSVIYMFAFASLYVQIPGLYGNDGILPARWQMRYTGKALLEHLKDSPTLLWLGPRLGLDTQQGMELICLLGALLSLGAMVFQALRNNLVFLFLWVLYLSLYQVGQVFLYFQWDNLLLETGFLTVLIAPMSLLRGGPPSRHHDSITFWLARWLLFRLMFASGVCIPTPLAWYAHQLPIWFQKLSVVATFVIEIAVPFLFFSPVRCMRLGAFYMQVLLQVLIILTGNYNFFNLLTITLCFSLLDDDHVNSWTGGSDKKEESKTPPEAFVSWMAPLTGLVTCGMIMYWTKVYFNLDINWENMSVSSQTVFTYHQFNQFLKTVTIPSIWIGVLSLTWEIVTAMFRCACVRGVFWKLCATVQWAVFAAAAVSMFAISVSNSDIWPSVLKAYRSVDRYQLANSYGLFRRMTGVGGRPEVVIEGSMDRVTWTEIEFMYKPGNVSGPPPVVAPHQPRLDWQMWFAALRPHMQSPWFTGLVHRLLLGKKDVIDLIQVDESRYPFSRKPPAFIRARLYKYWFTLVQQDGSFPQQWWKRQYVEDFYPTVHLGDPVLESLLSQHGLKDKGLVKRVSNSLVPRVLRMVRAQVRGLSGPSVLWGLFSTGAAISLLRAFGSGASSGHMLKHAPMELWSEETMDEAPPPPSPGSEEEEAEDEKEGEEEKEEEVNEEVKEELEDFIANHEEPIATEEEQSDSETNPKKC
;
A
#
# COMPACT_ATOMS: atom_id res chain seq x y z
N MET A 1 -4.02 30.75 13.86
CA MET A 1 -2.77 29.95 13.68
C MET A 1 -2.63 29.64 12.19
N ARG A 2 -1.43 29.72 11.61
CA ARG A 2 -1.19 29.33 10.21
C ARG A 2 -0.68 27.88 10.17
N MET A 3 -1.09 27.11 9.16
CA MET A 3 -0.25 26.03 8.65
C MET A 3 0.82 26.70 7.78
N GLY A 4 2.10 26.34 8.00
CA GLY A 4 3.23 26.92 7.26
C GLY A 4 3.19 26.56 5.77
N ASP A 5 4.19 27.02 5.03
CA ASP A 5 4.46 26.47 3.69
C ASP A 5 4.87 24.99 3.81
N ILE A 6 4.66 24.24 2.72
CA ILE A 6 4.79 22.77 2.67
C ILE A 6 5.61 22.31 1.44
N ARG A 7 6.49 23.16 0.94
CA ARG A 7 7.33 22.91 -0.24
C ARG A 7 8.33 21.78 -0.01
N LEU A 8 8.90 21.68 1.19
CA LEU A 8 9.88 20.67 1.59
C LEU A 8 9.22 19.32 1.95
N PRO A 9 8.16 19.24 2.80
CA PRO A 9 7.37 18.03 2.94
C PRO A 9 6.91 17.46 1.59
N ARG A 10 6.45 18.30 0.65
CA ARG A 10 6.08 17.86 -0.71
C ARG A 10 7.27 17.31 -1.48
N ASN A 11 8.41 18.01 -1.51
CA ASN A 11 9.59 17.55 -2.24
C ASN A 11 10.12 16.19 -1.72
N THR A 12 10.02 15.95 -0.41
CA THR A 12 10.39 14.68 0.24
C THR A 12 9.34 13.60 -0.01
N PHE A 13 8.04 13.92 0.10
CA PHE A 13 6.93 13.01 -0.25
C PHE A 13 7.09 12.46 -1.68
N LEU A 14 7.32 13.34 -2.66
CA LEU A 14 7.52 12.96 -4.06
C LEU A 14 8.79 12.12 -4.26
N TRP A 15 9.85 12.34 -3.46
CA TRP A 15 11.04 11.51 -3.50
C TRP A 15 10.80 10.12 -2.92
N ASN A 16 10.16 10.02 -1.75
CA ASN A 16 9.80 8.75 -1.14
C ASN A 16 8.90 7.92 -2.07
N MET A 17 7.90 8.55 -2.70
CA MET A 17 7.05 7.88 -3.69
C MET A 17 7.83 7.39 -4.92
N SER A 18 8.88 8.11 -5.34
CA SER A 18 9.78 7.64 -6.40
C SER A 18 10.53 6.36 -5.97
N VAL A 19 11.04 6.33 -4.73
CA VAL A 19 11.72 5.15 -4.15
C VAL A 19 10.75 3.97 -3.98
N ILE A 20 9.52 4.22 -3.52
CA ILE A 20 8.49 3.19 -3.32
C ILE A 20 8.05 2.57 -4.65
N TYR A 21 7.81 3.37 -5.68
CA TYR A 21 7.53 2.84 -7.02
C TYR A 21 8.69 1.98 -7.55
N MET A 22 9.93 2.40 -7.34
CA MET A 22 11.11 1.63 -7.75
C MET A 22 11.13 0.25 -7.06
N PHE A 23 10.90 0.20 -5.74
CA PHE A 23 10.80 -1.06 -5.02
C PHE A 23 9.62 -1.92 -5.50
N ALA A 24 8.43 -1.34 -5.70
CA ALA A 24 7.24 -2.07 -6.14
C ALA A 24 7.43 -2.72 -7.53
N PHE A 25 7.90 -1.95 -8.52
CA PHE A 25 8.16 -2.46 -9.86
C PHE A 25 9.30 -3.48 -9.90
N ALA A 26 10.42 -3.25 -9.19
CA ALA A 26 11.52 -4.21 -9.12
C ALA A 26 11.13 -5.51 -8.40
N SER A 27 10.33 -5.40 -7.32
CA SER A 27 9.83 -6.53 -6.53
C SER A 27 8.93 -7.44 -7.36
N LEU A 28 8.08 -6.85 -8.18
CA LEU A 28 7.24 -7.58 -9.13
C LEU A 28 8.05 -8.15 -10.31
N TYR A 29 9.01 -7.39 -10.86
CA TYR A 29 9.83 -7.80 -12.00
C TYR A 29 10.54 -9.15 -11.76
N VAL A 30 11.13 -9.36 -10.59
CA VAL A 30 11.82 -10.62 -10.28
C VAL A 30 10.87 -11.82 -10.22
N GLN A 31 9.60 -11.62 -9.83
CA GLN A 31 8.61 -12.69 -9.66
C GLN A 31 7.76 -13.01 -10.90
N ILE A 32 7.72 -12.11 -11.91
CA ILE A 32 6.86 -12.29 -13.11
C ILE A 32 6.99 -13.68 -13.77
N PRO A 33 8.18 -14.26 -14.01
CA PRO A 33 8.30 -15.53 -14.75
C PRO A 33 7.57 -16.69 -14.06
N GLY A 34 7.73 -16.83 -12.74
CA GLY A 34 7.10 -17.89 -11.96
C GLY A 34 5.64 -17.64 -11.60
N LEU A 35 5.21 -16.38 -11.39
CA LEU A 35 3.82 -16.09 -11.06
C LEU A 35 2.94 -16.09 -12.31
N TYR A 36 3.33 -15.32 -13.33
CA TYR A 36 2.50 -14.93 -14.47
C TYR A 36 3.06 -15.33 -15.83
N GLY A 37 4.29 -15.83 -15.86
CA GLY A 37 4.96 -16.23 -17.09
C GLY A 37 4.32 -17.43 -17.75
N ASN A 38 4.80 -17.75 -18.96
CA ASN A 38 4.21 -18.80 -19.79
C ASN A 38 4.26 -20.21 -19.17
N ASP A 39 5.20 -20.42 -18.25
CA ASP A 39 5.44 -21.64 -17.51
C ASP A 39 5.13 -21.50 -16.01
N GLY A 40 4.55 -20.36 -15.59
CA GLY A 40 4.28 -19.99 -14.21
C GLY A 40 3.02 -20.60 -13.58
N ILE A 41 2.73 -20.19 -12.35
CA ILE A 41 1.62 -20.68 -11.50
C ILE A 41 0.24 -20.28 -12.07
N LEU A 42 0.06 -18.99 -12.40
CA LEU A 42 -1.16 -18.44 -13.03
C LEU A 42 -0.79 -17.55 -14.24
N PRO A 43 -0.46 -18.14 -15.41
CA PRO A 43 -0.12 -17.42 -16.64
C PRO A 43 -1.08 -16.28 -16.99
N ALA A 44 -0.57 -15.04 -17.03
CA ALA A 44 -1.35 -13.82 -17.29
C ALA A 44 -2.08 -13.82 -18.65
N ARG A 45 -1.60 -14.61 -19.61
CA ARG A 45 -2.23 -14.84 -20.93
C ARG A 45 -3.68 -15.34 -20.86
N TRP A 46 -4.10 -15.95 -19.75
CA TRP A 46 -5.47 -16.47 -19.58
C TRP A 46 -6.51 -15.40 -19.25
N GLN A 47 -6.08 -14.28 -18.65
CA GLN A 47 -6.89 -13.08 -18.43
C GLN A 47 -6.96 -12.25 -19.73
N MET A 48 -5.81 -12.08 -20.40
CA MET A 48 -5.67 -11.31 -21.65
C MET A 48 -6.22 -12.08 -22.89
N ARG A 49 -7.51 -12.41 -22.88
CA ARG A 49 -8.19 -13.03 -24.04
C ARG A 49 -8.45 -11.97 -25.12
N TYR A 50 -7.57 -11.93 -26.11
CA TYR A 50 -7.70 -11.07 -27.29
C TYR A 50 -8.89 -11.48 -28.17
N THR A 51 -10.10 -11.07 -27.78
CA THR A 51 -11.29 -11.08 -28.65
C THR A 51 -11.17 -9.97 -29.71
N GLY A 52 -11.92 -10.09 -30.81
CA GLY A 52 -11.88 -9.14 -31.94
C GLY A 52 -12.45 -7.74 -31.67
N LYS A 53 -12.80 -7.41 -30.42
CA LYS A 53 -13.28 -6.08 -29.99
C LYS A 53 -12.29 -4.96 -30.31
N ALA A 54 -12.78 -3.72 -30.41
CA ALA A 54 -11.91 -2.56 -30.54
C ALA A 54 -11.05 -2.34 -29.29
N LEU A 55 -9.88 -1.69 -29.45
CA LEU A 55 -8.97 -1.38 -28.35
C LEU A 55 -9.63 -0.51 -27.25
N LEU A 56 -10.56 0.36 -27.63
CA LEU A 56 -11.27 1.23 -26.69
C LEU A 56 -12.23 0.45 -25.78
N GLU A 57 -12.90 -0.58 -26.32
CA GLU A 57 -13.74 -1.49 -25.54
C GLU A 57 -12.89 -2.31 -24.56
N HIS A 58 -11.79 -2.89 -25.04
CA HIS A 58 -10.83 -3.63 -24.20
C HIS A 58 -10.30 -2.79 -23.03
N LEU A 59 -10.02 -1.50 -23.26
CA LEU A 59 -9.60 -0.54 -22.22
C LEU A 59 -10.75 -0.12 -21.28
N LYS A 60 -12.00 -0.05 -21.76
CA LYS A 60 -13.19 0.20 -20.94
C LYS A 60 -13.50 -0.99 -20.03
N ASP A 61 -13.36 -2.21 -20.55
CA ASP A 61 -13.52 -3.47 -19.82
C ASP A 61 -12.40 -3.64 -18.79
N SER A 62 -11.14 -3.43 -19.18
CA SER A 62 -9.96 -3.56 -18.31
C SER A 62 -8.87 -2.52 -18.65
N PRO A 63 -8.64 -1.50 -17.81
CA PRO A 63 -7.71 -0.41 -18.11
C PRO A 63 -6.24 -0.85 -17.97
N THR A 64 -5.70 -1.52 -19.00
CA THR A 64 -4.30 -1.96 -19.05
C THR A 64 -3.60 -1.69 -20.39
N LEU A 65 -2.36 -1.19 -20.30
CA LEU A 65 -1.45 -1.03 -21.45
C LEU A 65 -1.05 -2.37 -22.08
N LEU A 66 -1.31 -3.52 -21.43
CA LEU A 66 -0.98 -4.85 -21.98
C LEU A 66 -1.75 -5.18 -23.27
N TRP A 67 -2.89 -4.51 -23.53
CA TRP A 67 -3.60 -4.60 -24.81
C TRP A 67 -2.77 -4.09 -26.01
N LEU A 68 -1.75 -3.26 -25.79
CA LEU A 68 -0.81 -2.79 -26.82
C LEU A 68 0.33 -3.79 -27.09
N GLY A 69 0.58 -4.76 -26.20
CA GLY A 69 1.66 -5.75 -26.32
C GLY A 69 1.74 -6.45 -27.68
N PRO A 70 0.64 -6.96 -28.26
CA PRO A 70 0.63 -7.56 -29.59
C PRO A 70 1.13 -6.65 -30.71
N ARG A 71 0.82 -5.34 -30.65
CA ARG A 71 1.27 -4.37 -31.67
C ARG A 71 2.78 -4.14 -31.63
N LEU A 72 3.42 -4.37 -30.48
CA LEU A 72 4.86 -4.33 -30.28
C LEU A 72 5.53 -5.70 -30.56
N GLY A 73 4.76 -6.72 -30.92
CA GLY A 73 5.23 -8.09 -31.07
C GLY A 73 5.64 -8.74 -29.74
N LEU A 74 5.08 -8.26 -28.62
CA LEU A 74 5.34 -8.80 -27.27
C LEU A 74 4.32 -9.89 -26.92
N ASP A 75 4.80 -10.92 -26.24
CA ASP A 75 3.96 -11.81 -25.45
C ASP A 75 3.49 -11.15 -24.14
N THR A 76 2.40 -11.60 -23.53
CA THR A 76 1.86 -11.02 -22.29
C THR A 76 2.89 -10.98 -21.14
N GLN A 77 3.72 -12.02 -21.00
CA GLN A 77 4.82 -12.01 -20.02
C GLN A 77 5.80 -10.86 -20.30
N GLN A 78 6.21 -10.71 -21.56
CA GLN A 78 7.16 -9.68 -22.00
C GLN A 78 6.58 -8.26 -21.89
N GLY A 79 5.26 -8.12 -22.07
CA GLY A 79 4.54 -6.89 -21.79
C GLY A 79 4.63 -6.49 -20.32
N MET A 80 4.39 -7.42 -19.39
CA MET A 80 4.52 -7.16 -17.96
C MET A 80 5.98 -6.84 -17.56
N GLU A 81 6.95 -7.56 -18.13
CA GLU A 81 8.38 -7.29 -17.94
C GLU A 81 8.77 -5.89 -18.41
N LEU A 82 8.30 -5.45 -19.57
CA LEU A 82 8.55 -4.12 -20.11
C LEU A 82 7.91 -3.03 -19.23
N ILE A 83 6.66 -3.20 -18.81
CA ILE A 83 5.96 -2.24 -17.94
C ILE A 83 6.70 -2.09 -16.60
N CYS A 84 7.13 -3.20 -15.98
CA CYS A 84 7.94 -3.15 -14.76
C CYS A 84 9.30 -2.47 -14.97
N LEU A 85 10.02 -2.76 -16.07
CA LEU A 85 11.32 -2.13 -16.33
C LEU A 85 11.19 -0.63 -16.63
N LEU A 86 10.17 -0.21 -17.40
CA LEU A 86 9.87 1.21 -17.61
C LEU A 86 9.52 1.91 -16.29
N GLY A 87 8.69 1.28 -15.46
CA GLY A 87 8.30 1.78 -14.14
C GLY A 87 9.48 1.91 -13.18
N ALA A 88 10.38 0.92 -13.14
CA ALA A 88 11.58 0.95 -12.31
C ALA A 88 12.62 1.98 -12.80
N LEU A 89 12.84 2.09 -14.12
CA LEU A 89 13.77 3.08 -14.70
C LEU A 89 13.28 4.51 -14.50
N LEU A 90 11.99 4.76 -14.72
CA LEU A 90 11.42 6.11 -14.57
C LEU A 90 11.34 6.55 -13.10
N SER A 91 11.05 5.62 -12.18
CA SER A 91 11.01 5.92 -10.75
C SER A 91 12.40 6.10 -10.14
N LEU A 92 13.41 5.32 -10.57
CA LEU A 92 14.84 5.60 -10.30
C LEU A 92 15.28 6.95 -10.91
N GLY A 93 14.79 7.30 -12.09
CA GLY A 93 14.96 8.61 -12.69
C GLY A 93 14.38 9.74 -11.82
N ALA A 94 13.15 9.60 -11.34
CA ALA A 94 12.50 10.56 -10.45
C ALA A 94 13.19 10.66 -9.07
N MET A 95 13.73 9.55 -8.55
CA MET A 95 14.56 9.52 -7.34
C MET A 95 15.79 10.43 -7.53
N VAL A 96 16.57 10.24 -8.59
CA VAL A 96 17.82 10.97 -8.85
C VAL A 96 17.61 12.42 -9.35
N PHE A 97 16.61 12.65 -10.20
CA PHE A 97 16.40 13.94 -10.88
C PHE A 97 15.08 14.60 -10.44
N GLN A 98 15.19 15.68 -9.67
CA GLN A 98 14.02 16.46 -9.21
C GLN A 98 13.14 16.97 -10.38
N ALA A 99 13.71 17.23 -11.56
CA ALA A 99 12.95 17.62 -12.76
C ALA A 99 11.95 16.55 -13.25
N LEU A 100 12.20 15.27 -12.96
CA LEU A 100 11.30 14.16 -13.28
C LEU A 100 10.20 13.96 -12.21
N ARG A 101 10.25 14.64 -11.05
CA ARG A 101 9.21 14.57 -10.01
C ARG A 101 8.03 15.51 -10.35
N ASN A 102 7.37 15.26 -11.48
CA ASN A 102 6.25 16.05 -12.00
C ASN A 102 5.00 15.19 -12.23
N ASN A 103 3.84 15.83 -12.37
CA ASN A 103 2.54 15.14 -12.43
C ASN A 103 2.43 14.12 -13.57
N LEU A 104 2.98 14.40 -14.75
CA LEU A 104 2.92 13.49 -15.91
C LEU A 104 3.74 12.21 -15.67
N VAL A 105 4.89 12.34 -15.00
CA VAL A 105 5.73 11.19 -14.62
C VAL A 105 5.02 10.31 -13.60
N PHE A 106 4.43 10.89 -12.55
CA PHE A 106 3.67 10.09 -11.57
C PHE A 106 2.38 9.51 -12.14
N LEU A 107 1.71 10.21 -13.06
CA LEU A 107 0.55 9.67 -13.79
C LEU A 107 0.95 8.45 -14.63
N PHE A 108 2.08 8.53 -15.34
CA PHE A 108 2.56 7.39 -16.13
C PHE A 108 3.01 6.22 -15.23
N LEU A 109 3.71 6.48 -14.12
CA LEU A 109 4.03 5.44 -13.11
C LEU A 109 2.76 4.77 -12.53
N TRP A 110 1.71 5.56 -12.26
CA TRP A 110 0.43 5.05 -11.79
C TRP A 110 -0.29 4.20 -12.85
N VAL A 111 -0.38 4.66 -14.10
CA VAL A 111 -0.98 3.89 -15.22
C VAL A 111 -0.19 2.60 -15.49
N LEU A 112 1.14 2.62 -15.40
CA LEU A 112 1.98 1.42 -15.50
C LEU A 112 1.67 0.41 -14.38
N TYR A 113 1.49 0.88 -13.13
CA TYR A 113 1.15 -0.01 -12.01
C TYR A 113 -0.28 -0.57 -12.10
N LEU A 114 -1.26 0.29 -12.44
CA LEU A 114 -2.64 -0.12 -12.67
C LEU A 114 -2.73 -1.15 -13.79
N SER A 115 -1.97 -0.97 -14.87
CA SER A 115 -1.92 -1.92 -16.01
C SER A 115 -1.47 -3.32 -15.61
N LEU A 116 -0.58 -3.44 -14.61
CA LEU A 116 -0.17 -4.71 -14.04
C LEU A 116 -1.27 -5.25 -13.11
N TYR A 117 -1.81 -4.39 -12.23
CA TYR A 117 -2.84 -4.73 -11.25
C TYR A 117 -4.02 -5.47 -11.88
N GLN A 118 -4.62 -4.94 -12.96
CA GLN A 118 -5.76 -5.55 -13.66
C GLN A 118 -5.54 -7.02 -14.09
N VAL A 119 -4.29 -7.43 -14.31
CA VAL A 119 -3.92 -8.76 -14.84
C VAL A 119 -3.25 -9.65 -13.76
N GLY A 120 -2.93 -9.06 -12.61
CA GLY A 120 -2.16 -9.68 -11.53
C GLY A 120 -2.91 -10.61 -10.59
N GLN A 121 -4.25 -10.67 -10.69
CA GLN A 121 -5.08 -11.68 -10.00
C GLN A 121 -4.79 -11.71 -8.47
N VAL A 122 -4.95 -12.88 -7.85
CA VAL A 122 -4.74 -13.15 -6.41
C VAL A 122 -3.34 -12.79 -5.87
N PHE A 123 -2.38 -12.45 -6.74
CA PHE A 123 -1.01 -12.10 -6.38
C PHE A 123 -0.72 -10.58 -6.48
N LEU A 124 -1.63 -9.74 -7.01
CA LEU A 124 -1.56 -8.27 -6.92
C LEU A 124 -2.68 -7.61 -6.09
N TYR A 125 -3.75 -8.32 -5.72
CA TYR A 125 -4.88 -7.74 -4.97
C TYR A 125 -4.65 -7.68 -3.45
N PHE A 126 -3.51 -7.13 -3.00
CA PHE A 126 -3.17 -7.01 -1.58
C PHE A 126 -3.25 -5.56 -1.08
N GLN A 127 -3.47 -5.36 0.23
CA GLN A 127 -3.66 -4.03 0.84
C GLN A 127 -2.62 -2.97 0.44
N TRP A 128 -1.33 -3.33 0.33
CA TRP A 128 -0.27 -2.40 -0.08
C TRP A 128 -0.29 -2.04 -1.58
N ASP A 129 -0.82 -2.92 -2.44
CA ASP A 129 -0.97 -2.66 -3.87
C ASP A 129 -2.12 -1.65 -4.09
N ASN A 130 -3.22 -1.83 -3.35
CA ASN A 130 -4.35 -0.89 -3.29
C ASN A 130 -3.89 0.47 -2.72
N LEU A 131 -3.11 0.47 -1.62
CA LEU A 131 -2.54 1.68 -1.04
C LEU A 131 -1.58 2.41 -1.98
N LEU A 132 -0.81 1.67 -2.78
CA LEU A 132 0.08 2.25 -3.79
C LEU A 132 -0.70 2.87 -4.96
N LEU A 133 -1.87 2.32 -5.32
CA LEU A 133 -2.74 2.93 -6.33
C LEU A 133 -3.41 4.21 -5.83
N GLU A 134 -3.94 4.24 -4.59
CA GLU A 134 -4.50 5.46 -4.00
C GLU A 134 -3.44 6.53 -3.75
N THR A 135 -2.35 6.17 -3.06
CA THR A 135 -1.26 7.12 -2.78
C THR A 135 -0.59 7.56 -4.08
N GLY A 136 -0.48 6.67 -5.06
CA GLY A 136 -0.01 6.98 -6.41
C GLY A 136 -0.86 8.01 -7.13
N PHE A 137 -2.19 7.85 -7.12
CA PHE A 137 -3.11 8.83 -7.70
C PHE A 137 -3.04 10.18 -6.98
N LEU A 138 -3.02 10.18 -5.63
CA LEU A 138 -2.78 11.40 -4.84
C LEU A 138 -1.43 12.05 -5.18
N THR A 139 -0.40 11.26 -5.48
CA THR A 139 0.91 11.76 -5.90
C THR A 139 0.83 12.51 -7.23
N VAL A 140 -0.07 12.13 -8.16
CA VAL A 140 -0.33 12.90 -9.39
C VAL A 140 -0.86 14.29 -9.07
N LEU A 141 -1.78 14.39 -8.09
CA LEU A 141 -2.39 15.65 -7.68
C LEU A 141 -1.42 16.55 -6.89
N ILE A 142 -0.59 15.94 -6.03
CA ILE A 142 0.43 16.62 -5.20
C ILE A 142 1.64 17.07 -6.05
N ALA A 143 1.95 16.37 -7.14
CA ALA A 143 3.12 16.65 -7.96
C ALA A 143 2.97 17.93 -8.81
N PRO A 144 4.07 18.68 -9.03
CA PRO A 144 4.01 19.91 -9.81
C PRO A 144 3.63 19.63 -11.27
N MET A 145 2.45 20.12 -11.67
CA MET A 145 2.06 20.37 -13.07
C MET A 145 3.25 20.92 -13.88
N SER A 146 3.66 20.19 -14.93
CA SER A 146 4.82 20.50 -15.78
C SER A 146 4.55 21.47 -16.92
N LEU A 147 3.29 21.57 -17.39
CA LEU A 147 2.86 22.34 -18.57
C LEU A 147 3.16 23.85 -18.51
N LEU A 148 3.34 24.43 -17.32
CA LEU A 148 3.61 25.85 -17.11
C LEU A 148 4.91 26.06 -16.34
N ARG A 149 6.03 25.94 -17.07
CA ARG A 149 7.41 26.10 -16.57
C ARG A 149 7.73 27.58 -16.30
N GLY A 150 7.19 28.12 -15.20
CA GLY A 150 7.39 29.51 -14.79
C GLY A 150 6.39 30.04 -13.75
N GLY A 151 5.38 29.25 -13.36
CA GLY A 151 4.42 29.67 -12.32
C GLY A 151 5.04 29.86 -10.92
N PRO A 152 4.35 30.61 -10.02
CA PRO A 152 4.88 30.98 -8.71
C PRO A 152 5.25 29.79 -7.80
N PRO A 153 6.22 29.96 -6.87
CA PRO A 153 6.84 28.86 -6.13
C PRO A 153 5.95 28.20 -5.07
N SER A 154 5.02 28.96 -4.48
CA SER A 154 3.99 28.47 -3.55
C SER A 154 2.69 28.26 -4.33
N ARG A 155 2.17 27.03 -4.34
CA ARG A 155 0.97 26.68 -5.10
C ARG A 155 -0.22 26.62 -4.14
N HIS A 156 -1.16 27.53 -4.30
CA HIS A 156 -2.23 27.75 -3.31
C HIS A 156 -3.19 26.56 -3.11
N HIS A 157 -3.15 25.55 -3.98
CA HIS A 157 -3.87 24.27 -3.84
C HIS A 157 -3.13 23.20 -3.02
N ASP A 158 -1.85 23.41 -2.69
CA ASP A 158 -1.00 22.40 -2.02
C ASP A 158 -1.67 21.86 -0.74
N SER A 159 -2.30 22.72 0.07
CA SER A 159 -2.92 22.29 1.35
C SER A 159 -4.15 21.39 1.17
N ILE A 160 -4.91 21.54 0.08
CA ILE A 160 -6.03 20.65 -0.28
C ILE A 160 -5.48 19.26 -0.66
N THR A 161 -4.43 19.21 -1.49
CA THR A 161 -3.82 17.93 -1.90
C THR A 161 -3.15 17.21 -0.73
N PHE A 162 -2.53 17.96 0.20
CA PHE A 162 -2.02 17.46 1.47
C PHE A 162 -3.12 17.08 2.46
N TRP A 163 -4.32 17.66 2.36
CA TRP A 163 -5.48 17.21 3.13
C TRP A 163 -5.94 15.82 2.70
N LEU A 164 -5.94 15.51 1.41
CA LEU A 164 -6.26 14.17 0.92
C LEU A 164 -5.26 13.11 1.41
N ALA A 165 -3.97 13.44 1.49
CA ALA A 165 -2.96 12.56 2.08
C ALA A 165 -3.21 12.32 3.59
N ARG A 166 -3.60 13.36 4.35
CA ARG A 166 -4.04 13.24 5.75
C ARG A 166 -5.30 12.37 5.89
N TRP A 167 -6.25 12.50 4.97
CA TRP A 167 -7.49 11.70 4.96
C TRP A 167 -7.25 10.23 4.61
N LEU A 168 -6.38 9.93 3.64
CA LEU A 168 -5.94 8.55 3.36
C LEU A 168 -5.21 7.95 4.57
N LEU A 169 -4.28 8.69 5.19
CA LEU A 169 -3.61 8.26 6.42
C LEU A 169 -4.61 7.98 7.56
N PHE A 170 -5.59 8.86 7.76
CA PHE A 170 -6.65 8.68 8.76
C PHE A 170 -7.42 7.38 8.54
N ARG A 171 -7.92 7.13 7.32
CA ARG A 171 -8.63 5.87 7.00
C ARG A 171 -7.76 4.63 7.19
N LEU A 172 -6.46 4.72 6.85
CA LEU A 172 -5.54 3.58 6.90
C LEU A 172 -5.30 3.07 8.34
N MET A 173 -5.24 3.96 9.33
CA MET A 173 -4.91 3.60 10.73
C MET A 173 -5.98 2.73 11.41
N PHE A 174 -7.24 2.80 10.95
CA PHE A 174 -8.30 1.94 11.46
C PHE A 174 -8.34 0.54 10.80
N ALA A 175 -7.40 0.24 9.89
CA ALA A 175 -7.54 -0.87 8.93
C ALA A 175 -6.32 -1.81 8.76
N SER A 176 -5.13 -1.43 9.23
CA SER A 176 -3.91 -2.25 9.14
C SER A 176 -3.88 -3.43 10.12
N GLY A 177 -3.06 -4.46 9.84
CA GLY A 177 -2.82 -5.54 10.81
C GLY A 177 -1.83 -6.61 10.32
N VAL A 178 -1.15 -7.24 11.29
CA VAL A 178 -0.31 -8.48 11.23
C VAL A 178 0.68 -8.61 10.06
N CYS A 179 1.97 -8.66 10.38
CA CYS A 179 3.09 -8.82 9.43
C CYS A 179 3.79 -10.19 9.50
N ILE A 180 4.66 -10.50 8.53
CA ILE A 180 5.62 -11.61 8.64
C ILE A 180 6.77 -11.16 9.55
N PRO A 181 7.21 -11.94 10.55
CA PRO A 181 8.24 -11.51 11.49
C PRO A 181 9.65 -11.38 10.88
N THR A 182 10.49 -10.55 11.51
CA THR A 182 11.96 -10.48 11.36
C THR A 182 12.65 -11.22 12.53
N PRO A 183 13.99 -11.35 12.59
CA PRO A 183 14.65 -11.88 13.78
C PRO A 183 14.31 -11.13 15.08
N LEU A 184 14.06 -9.81 14.97
CA LEU A 184 13.74 -9.00 16.15
C LEU A 184 12.38 -9.37 16.76
N ALA A 185 11.45 -9.93 15.98
CA ALA A 185 10.18 -10.43 16.54
C ALA A 185 10.39 -11.54 17.57
N TRP A 186 11.39 -12.41 17.38
CA TRP A 186 11.71 -13.47 18.35
C TRP A 186 12.18 -12.85 19.67
N TYR A 187 13.09 -11.86 19.61
CA TYR A 187 13.58 -11.13 20.80
C TYR A 187 12.48 -10.31 21.46
N ALA A 188 11.66 -9.61 20.66
CA ALA A 188 10.51 -8.84 21.13
C ALA A 188 9.48 -9.74 21.82
N HIS A 189 9.30 -10.99 21.38
CA HIS A 189 8.42 -11.97 22.04
C HIS A 189 8.91 -12.37 23.44
N GLN A 190 10.22 -12.37 23.70
CA GLN A 190 10.78 -12.65 25.03
C GLN A 190 10.63 -11.47 26.01
N LEU A 191 10.18 -10.29 25.57
CA LEU A 191 10.01 -9.13 26.46
C LEU A 191 8.92 -9.38 27.51
N PRO A 192 9.07 -8.86 28.76
CA PRO A 192 8.14 -9.11 29.85
C PRO A 192 6.67 -8.85 29.52
N ILE A 193 5.77 -9.67 30.06
CA ILE A 193 4.33 -9.62 29.76
C ILE A 193 3.73 -8.22 30.02
N TRP A 194 4.21 -7.49 31.02
CA TRP A 194 3.77 -6.11 31.27
C TRP A 194 4.11 -5.15 30.11
N PHE A 195 5.27 -5.34 29.48
CA PHE A 195 5.71 -4.55 28.34
C PHE A 195 4.90 -4.90 27.08
N GLN A 196 4.56 -6.18 26.90
CA GLN A 196 3.63 -6.61 25.83
C GLN A 196 2.26 -5.94 25.99
N LYS A 197 1.68 -5.98 27.21
CA LYS A 197 0.39 -5.33 27.52
C LYS A 197 0.45 -3.82 27.26
N LEU A 198 1.49 -3.14 27.75
CA LEU A 198 1.70 -1.72 27.52
C LEU A 198 1.86 -1.39 26.02
N SER A 199 2.54 -2.24 25.25
CA SER A 199 2.73 -2.08 23.81
C SER A 199 1.41 -2.21 23.03
N VAL A 200 0.53 -3.13 23.44
CA VAL A 200 -0.83 -3.26 22.85
C VAL A 200 -1.67 -2.02 23.15
N VAL A 201 -1.65 -1.52 24.40
CA VAL A 201 -2.36 -0.27 24.76
C VAL A 201 -1.81 0.92 23.97
N ALA A 202 -0.48 1.06 23.87
CA ALA A 202 0.16 2.11 23.07
C ALA A 202 -0.22 2.03 21.58
N THR A 203 -0.27 0.82 21.01
CA THR A 203 -0.69 0.58 19.63
C THR A 203 -2.13 1.06 19.41
N PHE A 204 -3.08 0.66 20.26
CA PHE A 204 -4.47 1.15 20.16
C PHE A 204 -4.59 2.68 20.32
N VAL A 205 -3.80 3.30 21.21
CA VAL A 205 -3.80 4.77 21.33
C VAL A 205 -3.28 5.44 20.05
N ILE A 206 -2.23 4.89 19.42
CA ILE A 206 -1.64 5.45 18.18
C ILE A 206 -2.53 5.17 16.95
N GLU A 207 -3.19 4.03 16.87
CA GLU A 207 -4.05 3.64 15.74
C GLU A 207 -5.49 4.20 15.84
N ILE A 208 -6.01 4.47 17.04
CA ILE A 208 -7.41 4.92 17.24
C ILE A 208 -7.51 6.38 17.69
N ALA A 209 -6.72 6.82 18.68
CA ALA A 209 -6.88 8.16 19.27
C ALA A 209 -6.02 9.23 18.58
N VAL A 210 -4.77 8.91 18.24
CA VAL A 210 -3.83 9.84 17.58
C VAL A 210 -4.28 10.29 16.17
N PRO A 211 -4.99 9.51 15.33
CA PRO A 211 -5.37 9.96 13.98
C PRO A 211 -6.29 11.19 13.97
N PHE A 212 -7.13 11.39 14.99
CA PHE A 212 -7.93 12.61 15.12
C PHE A 212 -7.07 13.87 15.23
N LEU A 213 -5.83 13.75 15.71
CA LEU A 213 -4.88 14.87 15.82
C LEU A 213 -4.31 15.30 14.46
N PHE A 214 -4.44 14.49 13.40
CA PHE A 214 -3.97 14.83 12.05
C PHE A 214 -4.66 16.09 11.48
N PHE A 215 -5.92 16.31 11.86
CA PHE A 215 -6.72 17.46 11.46
C PHE A 215 -6.64 18.64 12.43
N SER A 216 -5.86 18.53 13.53
CA SER A 216 -5.73 19.60 14.50
C SER A 216 -5.08 20.85 13.88
N PRO A 217 -5.63 22.06 14.09
CA PRO A 217 -4.97 23.30 13.68
C PRO A 217 -3.68 23.56 14.47
N VAL A 218 -3.54 22.97 15.67
CA VAL A 218 -2.43 23.20 16.59
C VAL A 218 -1.20 22.39 16.15
N ARG A 219 -0.11 23.09 15.80
CA ARG A 219 1.11 22.49 15.24
C ARG A 219 1.75 21.41 16.12
N CYS A 220 1.86 21.63 17.42
CA CYS A 220 2.48 20.64 18.32
C CYS A 220 1.71 19.30 18.35
N MET A 221 0.38 19.32 18.16
CA MET A 221 -0.44 18.11 18.12
C MET A 221 -0.21 17.32 16.83
N ARG A 222 -0.11 17.98 15.67
CA ARG A 222 0.25 17.33 14.40
C ARG A 222 1.68 16.77 14.40
N LEU A 223 2.64 17.50 14.96
CA LEU A 223 4.03 17.02 15.07
C LEU A 223 4.18 15.86 16.06
N GLY A 224 3.44 15.88 17.18
CA GLY A 224 3.36 14.75 18.09
C GLY A 224 2.77 13.51 17.41
N ALA A 225 1.67 13.69 16.66
CA ALA A 225 1.05 12.62 15.89
C ALA A 225 1.99 12.05 14.80
N PHE A 226 2.73 12.91 14.11
CA PHE A 226 3.78 12.51 13.15
C PHE A 226 4.81 11.59 13.81
N TYR A 227 5.41 12.01 14.93
CA TYR A 227 6.46 11.23 15.58
C TYR A 227 5.94 9.92 16.17
N MET A 228 4.74 9.90 16.75
CA MET A 228 4.12 8.67 17.25
C MET A 228 3.84 7.67 16.13
N GLN A 229 3.36 8.15 14.97
CA GLN A 229 3.11 7.30 13.81
C GLN A 229 4.41 6.78 13.19
N VAL A 230 5.42 7.64 12.97
CA VAL A 230 6.72 7.21 12.45
C VAL A 230 7.40 6.22 13.40
N LEU A 231 7.30 6.42 14.72
CA LEU A 231 7.80 5.48 15.72
C LEU A 231 7.11 4.10 15.59
N LEU A 232 5.78 4.06 15.53
CA LEU A 232 5.02 2.83 15.33
C LEU A 232 5.43 2.11 14.04
N GLN A 233 5.46 2.83 12.90
CA GLN A 233 5.84 2.24 11.62
C GLN A 233 7.30 1.75 11.60
N VAL A 234 8.23 2.44 12.27
CA VAL A 234 9.62 1.97 12.42
C VAL A 234 9.70 0.72 13.30
N LEU A 235 8.97 0.65 14.41
CA LEU A 235 8.89 -0.56 15.24
C LEU A 235 8.30 -1.74 14.47
N ILE A 236 7.29 -1.52 13.61
CA ILE A 236 6.75 -2.53 12.71
C ILE A 236 7.78 -2.92 11.64
N ILE A 237 8.57 -2.01 11.05
CA ILE A 237 9.67 -2.40 10.12
C ILE A 237 10.72 -3.27 10.83
N LEU A 238 11.11 -2.88 12.04
CA LEU A 238 12.16 -3.57 12.80
C LEU A 238 11.72 -4.98 13.22
N THR A 239 10.47 -5.17 13.62
CA THR A 239 9.91 -6.47 14.03
C THR A 239 9.22 -7.24 12.88
N GLY A 240 8.95 -6.60 11.75
CA GLY A 240 8.03 -7.10 10.73
C GLY A 240 8.40 -6.77 9.28
N ASN A 241 8.52 -7.81 8.48
CA ASN A 241 8.50 -7.75 7.03
C ASN A 241 7.08 -7.38 6.56
N TYR A 242 6.89 -6.10 6.25
CA TYR A 242 5.64 -5.52 5.73
C TYR A 242 5.87 -4.70 4.44
N ASN A 243 6.68 -5.26 3.54
CA ASN A 243 6.88 -4.73 2.19
C ASN A 243 7.34 -3.24 2.19
N PHE A 244 6.92 -2.48 1.18
CA PHE A 244 6.88 -1.03 1.13
C PHE A 244 5.66 -0.41 1.83
N PHE A 245 4.78 -1.16 2.51
CA PHE A 245 3.58 -0.59 3.16
C PHE A 245 3.96 0.42 4.25
N ASN A 246 4.86 0.04 5.15
CA ASN A 246 5.32 0.95 6.22
C ASN A 246 6.00 2.20 5.63
N LEU A 247 6.64 2.07 4.46
CA LEU A 247 7.21 3.21 3.73
C LEU A 247 6.13 4.11 3.13
N LEU A 248 5.02 3.56 2.61
CA LEU A 248 3.84 4.33 2.19
C LEU A 248 3.22 5.07 3.39
N THR A 249 3.03 4.41 4.52
CA THR A 249 2.48 5.05 5.74
C THR A 249 3.39 6.18 6.22
N ILE A 250 4.70 5.94 6.38
CA ILE A 250 5.68 6.98 6.74
C ILE A 250 5.66 8.13 5.73
N THR A 251 5.50 7.84 4.44
CA THR A 251 5.40 8.86 3.38
C THR A 251 4.13 9.69 3.53
N LEU A 252 2.99 9.07 3.79
CA LEU A 252 1.74 9.76 4.09
C LEU A 252 1.86 10.62 5.37
N CYS A 253 2.63 10.21 6.38
CA CYS A 253 2.89 11.03 7.57
C CYS A 253 3.57 12.38 7.26
N PHE A 254 4.33 12.52 6.16
CA PHE A 254 4.89 13.85 5.77
C PHE A 254 3.79 14.91 5.52
N SER A 255 2.53 14.50 5.30
CA SER A 255 1.39 15.43 5.19
C SER A 255 1.04 16.18 6.49
N LEU A 256 1.68 15.83 7.62
CA LEU A 256 1.51 16.48 8.93
C LEU A 256 2.56 17.58 9.22
N LEU A 257 3.64 17.65 8.42
CA LEU A 257 4.79 18.53 8.62
C LEU A 257 4.62 19.90 7.91
N ASP A 258 5.42 20.88 8.33
CA ASP A 258 5.59 22.18 7.68
C ASP A 258 7.08 22.51 7.42
N ASP A 259 7.34 23.46 6.50
CA ASP A 259 8.67 23.79 5.99
C ASP A 259 9.64 24.21 7.09
N ASP A 260 9.19 25.00 8.08
CA ASP A 260 9.95 25.37 9.27
C ASP A 260 10.55 24.15 9.99
N HIS A 261 9.76 23.08 10.12
CA HIS A 261 10.17 21.88 10.84
C HIS A 261 11.19 21.07 10.03
N VAL A 262 10.99 20.94 8.72
CA VAL A 262 11.94 20.27 7.83
C VAL A 262 13.25 21.05 7.69
N ASN A 263 13.19 22.39 7.60
CA ASN A 263 14.37 23.27 7.60
C ASN A 263 15.23 23.09 8.86
N SER A 264 14.59 22.87 10.02
CA SER A 264 15.30 22.64 11.28
C SER A 264 16.17 21.38 11.26
N TRP A 265 15.75 20.32 10.55
CA TRP A 265 16.55 19.10 10.36
C TRP A 265 17.77 19.33 9.49
N THR A 266 17.70 20.26 8.53
CA THR A 266 18.82 20.64 7.65
C THR A 266 19.73 21.73 8.24
N GLY A 267 19.55 22.11 9.51
CA GLY A 267 20.35 23.15 10.18
C GLY A 267 20.02 24.59 9.75
N GLY A 268 19.04 24.78 8.87
CA GLY A 268 18.62 26.08 8.34
C GLY A 268 17.77 26.87 9.33
N SER A 269 18.34 27.23 10.48
CA SER A 269 17.66 27.98 11.54
C SER A 269 17.76 29.50 11.34
N ASP A 270 17.21 30.02 10.25
CA ASP A 270 16.97 31.46 10.03
C ASP A 270 15.86 31.99 10.96
N LYS A 271 16.10 31.92 12.27
CA LYS A 271 15.29 32.60 13.29
C LYS A 271 15.58 34.10 13.25
N LYS A 272 14.95 34.80 12.31
CA LYS A 272 14.64 36.21 12.54
C LYS A 272 13.66 36.28 13.71
N GLU A 273 14.09 36.91 14.80
CA GLU A 273 13.19 37.25 15.92
C GLU A 273 12.33 38.45 15.52
N GLU A 274 11.32 38.21 14.69
CA GLU A 274 10.27 39.20 14.46
C GLU A 274 9.45 39.39 15.74
N SER A 275 9.19 40.65 16.10
CA SER A 275 8.44 41.03 17.29
C SER A 275 6.98 40.61 17.16
N LYS A 276 6.63 39.45 17.75
CA LYS A 276 5.26 38.91 17.77
C LYS A 276 4.26 39.96 18.23
N THR A 277 3.15 40.12 17.50
CA THR A 277 2.06 41.00 17.95
C THR A 277 1.39 40.40 19.20
N PRO A 278 0.75 41.21 20.08
CA PRO A 278 0.07 40.71 21.27
C PRO A 278 -0.91 39.53 21.04
N PRO A 279 -1.79 39.50 20.01
CA PRO A 279 -2.62 38.33 19.75
C PRO A 279 -1.82 37.10 19.32
N GLU A 280 -0.70 37.27 18.61
CA GLU A 280 0.18 36.15 18.22
C GLU A 280 0.97 35.60 19.41
N ALA A 281 1.38 36.47 20.35
CA ALA A 281 1.99 36.06 21.62
C ALA A 281 1.01 35.22 22.46
N PHE A 282 -0.25 35.67 22.60
CA PHE A 282 -1.31 34.93 23.28
C PHE A 282 -1.56 33.56 22.61
N VAL A 283 -1.74 33.53 21.29
CA VAL A 283 -1.91 32.31 20.49
C VAL A 283 -0.70 31.37 20.61
N SER A 284 0.51 31.91 20.71
CA SER A 284 1.77 31.16 20.91
C SER A 284 1.89 30.54 22.31
N TRP A 285 1.18 31.04 23.32
CA TRP A 285 1.12 30.48 24.67
C TRP A 285 -0.03 29.49 24.85
N MET A 286 -1.19 29.77 24.23
CA MET A 286 -2.34 28.86 24.25
C MET A 286 -2.07 27.53 23.51
N ALA A 287 -1.31 27.55 22.40
CA ALA A 287 -1.02 26.35 21.61
C ALA A 287 -0.40 25.18 22.41
N PRO A 288 0.71 25.35 23.18
CA PRO A 288 1.25 24.27 24.01
C PRO A 288 0.30 23.87 25.15
N LEU A 289 -0.45 24.81 25.73
CA LEU A 289 -1.44 24.51 26.77
C LEU A 289 -2.55 23.59 26.25
N THR A 290 -3.11 23.85 25.06
CA THR A 290 -4.08 22.96 24.41
C THR A 290 -3.48 21.58 24.16
N GLY A 291 -2.24 21.50 23.68
CA GLY A 291 -1.54 20.22 23.47
C GLY A 291 -1.36 19.41 24.75
N LEU A 292 -0.99 20.06 25.86
CA LEU A 292 -0.88 19.43 27.18
C LEU A 292 -2.23 18.93 27.70
N VAL A 293 -3.31 19.73 27.55
CA VAL A 293 -4.66 19.32 27.95
C VAL A 293 -5.14 18.11 27.16
N THR A 294 -4.98 18.09 25.82
CA THR A 294 -5.36 16.92 25.02
C THR A 294 -4.51 15.69 25.36
N CYS A 295 -3.21 15.85 25.61
CA CYS A 295 -2.36 14.75 26.07
C CYS A 295 -2.84 14.20 27.42
N GLY A 296 -3.18 15.08 28.37
CA GLY A 296 -3.76 14.70 29.66
C GLY A 296 -5.09 13.96 29.53
N MET A 297 -5.98 14.42 28.64
CA MET A 297 -7.24 13.73 28.33
C MET A 297 -7.02 12.33 27.73
N ILE A 298 -6.09 12.19 26.77
CA ILE A 298 -5.76 10.88 26.17
C ILE A 298 -5.20 9.94 27.25
N MET A 299 -4.29 10.40 28.11
CA MET A 299 -3.74 9.58 29.20
C MET A 299 -4.81 9.19 30.22
N TYR A 300 -5.70 10.12 30.60
CA TYR A 300 -6.83 9.85 31.51
C TYR A 300 -7.77 8.77 30.94
N TRP A 301 -8.26 8.94 29.71
CA TRP A 301 -9.15 7.96 29.08
C TRP A 301 -8.45 6.63 28.82
N THR A 302 -7.14 6.63 28.51
CA THR A 302 -6.34 5.40 28.42
C THR A 302 -6.31 4.66 29.76
N LYS A 303 -6.10 5.36 30.89
CA LYS A 303 -6.16 4.73 32.21
C LYS A 303 -7.55 4.13 32.48
N VAL A 304 -8.62 4.87 32.17
CA VAL A 304 -10.01 4.45 32.41
C VAL A 304 -10.41 3.21 31.59
N TYR A 305 -10.17 3.21 30.27
CA TYR A 305 -10.65 2.13 29.39
C TYR A 305 -9.81 0.84 29.46
N PHE A 306 -8.53 0.95 29.79
CA PHE A 306 -7.59 -0.19 29.86
C PHE A 306 -7.19 -0.59 31.29
N ASN A 307 -7.89 -0.05 32.30
CA ASN A 307 -7.60 -0.16 33.74
C ASN A 307 -6.10 -0.23 34.05
N LEU A 308 -5.38 0.82 33.66
CA LEU A 308 -3.91 0.79 33.64
C LEU A 308 -3.34 1.13 35.02
N ASP A 309 -3.11 0.08 35.80
CA ASP A 309 -2.46 0.15 37.10
C ASP A 309 -0.97 -0.19 37.00
N ILE A 310 -0.15 0.71 37.54
CA ILE A 310 1.31 0.63 37.52
C ILE A 310 1.77 0.30 38.93
N ASN A 311 2.10 -0.97 39.20
CA ASN A 311 2.73 -1.34 40.46
C ASN A 311 4.22 -1.00 40.38
N TRP A 312 4.60 0.06 41.11
CA TRP A 312 5.95 0.63 41.10
C TRP A 312 6.97 -0.22 41.88
N GLU A 313 6.52 -1.05 42.81
CA GLU A 313 7.40 -1.93 43.61
C GLU A 313 7.92 -3.10 42.78
N ASN A 314 7.04 -3.68 41.95
CA ASN A 314 7.35 -4.82 41.06
C ASN A 314 7.71 -4.41 39.62
N MET A 315 7.77 -3.10 39.32
CA MET A 315 7.93 -2.54 37.96
C MET A 315 6.97 -3.17 36.94
N SER A 316 5.74 -3.49 37.37
CA SER A 316 4.79 -4.29 36.60
C SER A 316 3.52 -3.49 36.27
N VAL A 317 3.27 -3.29 34.97
CA VAL A 317 2.02 -2.73 34.46
C VAL A 317 0.97 -3.83 34.31
N SER A 318 -0.11 -3.72 35.07
CA SER A 318 -1.36 -4.45 34.83
C SER A 318 -2.30 -3.62 33.95
N SER A 319 -2.95 -4.29 33.00
CA SER A 319 -3.97 -3.71 32.14
C SER A 319 -4.97 -4.80 31.74
N GLN A 320 -6.24 -4.41 31.67
CA GLN A 320 -7.40 -5.21 31.27
C GLN A 320 -8.41 -4.28 30.57
N THR A 321 -9.03 -4.74 29.48
CA THR A 321 -10.08 -3.97 28.79
C THR A 321 -11.36 -3.96 29.61
N VAL A 322 -11.80 -2.78 30.07
CA VAL A 322 -12.97 -2.62 30.95
C VAL A 322 -14.30 -2.74 30.19
N PHE A 323 -14.27 -2.51 28.86
CA PHE A 323 -15.46 -2.45 28.02
C PHE A 323 -15.78 -3.80 27.35
N THR A 324 -17.06 -4.10 27.17
CA THR A 324 -17.54 -5.29 26.45
C THR A 324 -17.56 -5.09 24.93
N TYR A 325 -17.65 -6.19 24.17
CA TYR A 325 -17.77 -6.15 22.71
C TYR A 325 -18.99 -5.33 22.22
N HIS A 326 -20.12 -5.40 22.92
CA HIS A 326 -21.31 -4.60 22.62
C HIS A 326 -21.07 -3.10 22.87
N GLN A 327 -20.45 -2.76 24.00
CA GLN A 327 -20.09 -1.36 24.31
C GLN A 327 -19.10 -0.79 23.30
N PHE A 328 -18.11 -1.58 22.85
CA PHE A 328 -17.17 -1.19 21.80
C PHE A 328 -17.87 -0.92 20.46
N ASN A 329 -18.76 -1.82 20.02
CA ASN A 329 -19.54 -1.61 18.80
C ASN A 329 -20.48 -0.39 18.89
N GLN A 330 -21.07 -0.14 20.06
CA GLN A 330 -21.90 1.05 20.31
C GLN A 330 -21.05 2.34 20.27
N PHE A 331 -19.86 2.33 20.87
CA PHE A 331 -18.89 3.42 20.78
C PHE A 331 -18.48 3.70 19.33
N LEU A 332 -18.12 2.67 18.56
CA LEU A 332 -17.78 2.82 17.14
C LEU A 332 -18.92 3.46 16.33
N LYS A 333 -20.16 2.96 16.48
CA LYS A 333 -21.35 3.56 15.84
C LYS A 333 -21.53 5.03 16.22
N THR A 334 -21.28 5.37 17.49
CA THR A 334 -21.41 6.74 18.04
C THR A 334 -20.33 7.69 17.51
N VAL A 335 -19.09 7.22 17.32
CA VAL A 335 -17.93 8.04 16.91
C VAL A 335 -17.78 8.15 15.40
N THR A 336 -18.23 7.16 14.63
CA THR A 336 -18.04 7.12 13.16
C THR A 336 -18.68 8.34 12.47
N ILE A 337 -19.94 8.66 12.78
CA ILE A 337 -20.65 9.79 12.14
C ILE A 337 -19.99 11.16 12.49
N PRO A 338 -19.69 11.49 13.76
CA PRO A 338 -18.89 12.67 14.09
C PRO A 338 -17.52 12.72 13.41
N SER A 339 -16.83 11.59 13.23
CA SER A 339 -15.51 11.57 12.56
C SER A 339 -15.58 11.99 11.09
N ILE A 340 -16.65 11.60 10.38
CA ILE A 340 -16.92 12.02 9.00
C ILE A 340 -17.18 13.55 8.97
N TRP A 341 -17.96 14.08 9.91
CA TRP A 341 -18.22 15.53 10.01
C TRP A 341 -16.96 16.34 10.35
N ILE A 342 -16.05 15.83 11.19
CA ILE A 342 -14.73 16.44 11.41
C ILE A 342 -13.95 16.49 10.09
N GLY A 343 -14.02 15.43 9.27
CA GLY A 343 -13.49 15.42 7.90
C GLY A 343 -14.08 16.51 7.01
N VAL A 344 -15.42 16.58 6.92
CA VAL A 344 -16.16 17.60 6.13
C VAL A 344 -15.76 19.03 6.53
N LEU A 345 -15.76 19.33 7.83
CA LEU A 345 -15.41 20.66 8.34
C LEU A 345 -13.94 21.00 8.07
N SER A 346 -13.04 20.02 8.23
CA SER A 346 -11.61 20.19 7.95
C SER A 346 -11.33 20.45 6.46
N LEU A 347 -11.94 19.67 5.56
CA LEU A 347 -11.83 19.86 4.10
C LEU A 347 -12.41 21.22 3.68
N THR A 348 -13.58 21.59 4.19
CA THR A 348 -14.22 22.88 3.91
C THR A 348 -13.32 24.06 4.32
N TRP A 349 -12.69 23.96 5.49
CA TRP A 349 -11.76 24.98 5.97
C TRP A 349 -10.52 25.13 5.08
N GLU A 350 -9.93 24.02 4.62
CA GLU A 350 -8.79 24.05 3.68
C GLU A 350 -9.19 24.63 2.31
N ILE A 351 -10.35 24.24 1.78
CA ILE A 351 -10.88 24.77 0.50
C ILE A 351 -11.10 26.28 0.58
N VAL A 352 -11.75 26.78 1.65
CA VAL A 352 -11.99 28.23 1.84
C VAL A 352 -10.68 28.98 2.09
N THR A 353 -9.74 28.42 2.84
CA THR A 353 -8.42 29.01 3.07
C THR A 353 -7.62 29.12 1.77
N ALA A 354 -7.64 28.07 0.94
CA ALA A 354 -7.01 28.06 -0.38
C ALA A 354 -7.68 29.04 -1.36
N MET A 355 -9.01 29.16 -1.32
CA MET A 355 -9.78 30.12 -2.11
C MET A 355 -9.35 31.56 -1.79
N PHE A 356 -9.25 31.90 -0.50
CA PHE A 356 -8.80 33.22 -0.05
C PHE A 356 -7.35 33.50 -0.51
N ARG A 357 -6.44 32.51 -0.36
CA ARG A 357 -5.06 32.61 -0.88
C ARG A 357 -5.02 32.88 -2.39
N CYS A 358 -5.86 32.22 -3.19
CA CYS A 358 -5.99 32.47 -4.63
C CYS A 358 -6.54 33.87 -4.92
N ALA A 359 -7.50 34.36 -4.13
CA ALA A 359 -8.08 35.69 -4.30
C ALA A 359 -7.06 36.84 -4.06
N CYS A 360 -6.03 36.59 -3.25
CA CYS A 360 -4.93 37.52 -2.96
C CYS A 360 -3.80 37.56 -4.02
N VAL A 361 -3.86 36.73 -5.08
CA VAL A 361 -2.83 36.72 -6.14
C VAL A 361 -2.85 38.04 -6.93
N ARG A 362 -1.66 38.62 -7.14
CA ARG A 362 -1.48 39.85 -7.95
C ARG A 362 -1.57 39.54 -9.45
N GLY A 363 -2.31 40.37 -10.19
CA GLY A 363 -2.51 40.25 -11.63
C GLY A 363 -3.71 39.37 -12.02
N VAL A 364 -4.56 39.87 -12.92
CA VAL A 364 -5.85 39.23 -13.27
C VAL A 364 -5.66 37.84 -13.87
N PHE A 365 -4.71 37.67 -14.79
CA PHE A 365 -4.40 36.38 -15.42
C PHE A 365 -3.97 35.32 -14.38
N TRP A 366 -2.99 35.64 -13.52
CA TRP A 366 -2.52 34.72 -12.49
C TRP A 366 -3.60 34.39 -11.45
N LYS A 367 -4.47 35.36 -11.12
CA LYS A 367 -5.63 35.13 -10.26
C LYS A 367 -6.64 34.18 -10.91
N LEU A 368 -6.95 34.35 -12.19
CA LEU A 368 -7.85 33.45 -12.95
C LEU A 368 -7.27 32.02 -13.06
N CYS A 369 -5.99 31.89 -13.41
CA CYS A 369 -5.34 30.57 -13.45
C CYS A 369 -5.31 29.91 -12.07
N ALA A 370 -5.09 30.68 -11.00
CA ALA A 370 -5.12 30.17 -9.62
C ALA A 370 -6.53 29.73 -9.18
N THR A 371 -7.60 30.48 -9.52
CA THR A 371 -8.97 30.09 -9.18
C THR A 371 -9.45 28.89 -9.97
N VAL A 372 -9.15 28.80 -11.27
CA VAL A 372 -9.46 27.59 -12.07
C VAL A 372 -8.74 26.37 -11.51
N GLN A 373 -7.45 26.50 -11.18
CA GLN A 373 -6.67 25.42 -10.60
C GLN A 373 -7.20 25.01 -9.20
N TRP A 374 -7.54 25.97 -8.35
CA TRP A 374 -8.19 25.72 -7.06
C TRP A 374 -9.51 24.97 -7.23
N ALA A 375 -10.37 25.40 -8.16
CA ALA A 375 -11.67 24.77 -8.39
C ALA A 375 -11.53 23.30 -8.82
N VAL A 376 -10.60 22.98 -9.73
CA VAL A 376 -10.31 21.61 -10.16
C VAL A 376 -9.81 20.74 -9.00
N PHE A 377 -8.88 21.23 -8.18
CA PHE A 377 -8.37 20.46 -7.03
C PHE A 377 -9.38 20.34 -5.89
N ALA A 378 -10.21 21.36 -5.65
CA ALA A 378 -11.30 21.31 -4.67
C ALA A 378 -12.37 20.30 -5.08
N ALA A 379 -12.79 20.31 -6.35
CA ALA A 379 -13.73 19.33 -6.90
C ALA A 379 -13.17 17.90 -6.78
N ALA A 380 -11.94 17.67 -7.24
CA ALA A 380 -11.28 16.37 -7.12
C ALA A 380 -11.20 15.89 -5.66
N ALA A 381 -10.90 16.79 -4.73
CA ALA A 381 -10.82 16.45 -3.30
C ALA A 381 -12.18 16.09 -2.69
N VAL A 382 -13.25 16.84 -3.02
CA VAL A 382 -14.61 16.53 -2.59
C VAL A 382 -15.08 15.19 -3.17
N SER A 383 -14.83 14.93 -4.46
CA SER A 383 -15.15 13.65 -5.09
C SER A 383 -14.40 12.48 -4.44
N MET A 384 -13.09 12.57 -4.25
CA MET A 384 -12.32 11.51 -3.59
C MET A 384 -12.77 11.28 -2.15
N PHE A 385 -13.05 12.35 -1.39
CA PHE A 385 -13.58 12.24 -0.03
C PHE A 385 -14.92 11.49 -0.03
N ALA A 386 -15.91 11.95 -0.79
CA ALA A 386 -17.25 11.36 -0.85
C ALA A 386 -17.21 9.87 -1.25
N ILE A 387 -16.46 9.53 -2.30
CA ILE A 387 -16.28 8.15 -2.77
C ILE A 387 -15.64 7.28 -1.66
N SER A 388 -14.63 7.80 -0.96
CA SER A 388 -13.91 7.05 0.09
C SER A 388 -14.67 6.88 1.42
N VAL A 389 -15.77 7.60 1.63
CA VAL A 389 -16.67 7.46 2.80
C VAL A 389 -17.80 6.46 2.51
N SER A 390 -18.09 6.18 1.24
CA SER A 390 -19.30 5.47 0.77
C SER A 390 -19.26 3.93 0.93
N ASN A 391 -19.10 3.45 2.16
CA ASN A 391 -19.48 2.08 2.55
C ASN A 391 -20.78 2.12 3.37
N SER A 392 -21.65 1.12 3.19
CA SER A 392 -23.02 1.01 3.75
C SER A 392 -23.95 2.19 3.43
N ASP A 393 -24.79 1.99 2.41
CA ASP A 393 -26.20 2.42 2.30
C ASP A 393 -26.55 3.92 2.21
N ILE A 394 -25.67 4.87 2.54
CA ILE A 394 -26.12 6.26 2.77
C ILE A 394 -26.56 7.03 1.50
N TRP A 395 -25.85 6.91 0.35
CA TRP A 395 -26.09 7.77 -0.85
C TRP A 395 -26.00 6.98 -2.18
N PRO A 396 -27.12 6.65 -2.86
CA PRO A 396 -27.12 5.86 -4.11
C PRO A 396 -26.32 6.49 -5.26
N SER A 397 -26.38 7.82 -5.44
CA SER A 397 -25.63 8.51 -6.50
C SER A 397 -24.11 8.44 -6.29
N VAL A 398 -23.65 8.45 -5.04
CA VAL A 398 -22.24 8.28 -4.70
C VAL A 398 -21.80 6.84 -4.92
N LEU A 399 -22.67 5.85 -4.63
CA LEU A 399 -22.41 4.45 -4.95
C LEU A 399 -22.33 4.20 -6.47
N LYS A 400 -23.16 4.87 -7.29
CA LYS A 400 -23.05 4.82 -8.77
C LYS A 400 -21.72 5.43 -9.24
N ALA A 401 -21.29 6.55 -8.65
CA ALA A 401 -19.98 7.14 -8.93
C ALA A 401 -18.82 6.21 -8.51
N TYR A 402 -18.88 5.62 -7.31
CA TYR A 402 -17.91 4.63 -6.81
C TYR A 402 -17.78 3.46 -7.80
N ARG A 403 -18.88 2.78 -8.13
CA ARG A 403 -18.90 1.64 -9.08
C ARG A 403 -18.34 2.01 -10.46
N SER A 404 -18.47 3.27 -10.87
CA SER A 404 -17.94 3.76 -12.15
C SER A 404 -16.42 3.99 -12.13
N VAL A 405 -15.81 4.21 -10.95
CA VAL A 405 -14.36 4.45 -10.81
C VAL A 405 -13.60 3.34 -10.10
N ASP A 406 -14.29 2.34 -9.52
CA ASP A 406 -13.70 1.21 -8.81
C ASP A 406 -12.63 0.48 -9.63
N ARG A 407 -12.85 0.30 -10.94
CA ARG A 407 -11.86 -0.26 -11.89
C ARG A 407 -10.50 0.46 -11.88
N TYR A 408 -10.44 1.72 -11.46
CA TYR A 408 -9.22 2.51 -11.35
C TYR A 408 -8.63 2.53 -9.92
N GLN A 409 -9.29 1.92 -8.93
CA GLN A 409 -8.83 1.78 -7.54
C GLN A 409 -8.49 3.11 -6.85
N LEU A 410 -9.24 4.18 -7.18
CA LEU A 410 -9.02 5.56 -6.70
C LEU A 410 -9.35 5.77 -5.22
N ALA A 411 -10.17 4.88 -4.65
CA ALA A 411 -10.51 4.82 -3.23
C ALA A 411 -10.97 3.39 -2.90
N ASN A 412 -10.21 2.68 -2.06
CA ASN A 412 -10.45 1.26 -1.79
C ASN A 412 -10.86 1.05 -0.32
N SER A 413 -11.55 -0.07 -0.09
CA SER A 413 -11.87 -0.57 1.25
C SER A 413 -10.69 -1.36 1.81
N TYR A 414 -10.00 -0.80 2.80
CA TYR A 414 -8.99 -1.51 3.57
C TYR A 414 -9.68 -2.48 4.54
N GLY A 415 -9.88 -3.72 4.10
CA GLY A 415 -10.49 -4.75 4.94
C GLY A 415 -9.55 -5.16 6.09
N LEU A 416 -9.97 -4.96 7.34
CA LEU A 416 -9.19 -5.34 8.53
C LEU A 416 -8.83 -6.83 8.51
N PHE A 417 -7.69 -7.15 9.13
CA PHE A 417 -7.51 -8.42 9.83
C PHE A 417 -8.44 -8.43 11.07
N ARG A 418 -9.76 -8.58 10.82
CA ARG A 418 -10.86 -8.34 11.78
C ARG A 418 -10.84 -9.26 13.01
N ARG A 419 -9.96 -10.26 13.00
CA ARG A 419 -9.46 -11.02 14.17
C ARG A 419 -7.95 -11.15 13.98
N MET A 420 -7.15 -10.89 15.01
CA MET A 420 -5.71 -11.17 14.97
C MET A 420 -5.48 -12.68 14.89
N THR A 421 -4.81 -13.13 13.82
CA THR A 421 -4.50 -14.55 13.62
C THR A 421 -3.16 -14.90 14.28
N GLY A 422 -3.08 -16.07 14.91
CA GLY A 422 -1.84 -16.54 15.56
C GLY A 422 -1.87 -16.64 17.09
N VAL A 423 -2.96 -16.25 17.77
CA VAL A 423 -3.09 -16.37 19.24
C VAL A 423 -2.86 -17.83 19.72
N GLY A 424 -3.34 -18.80 18.95
CA GLY A 424 -3.09 -20.24 19.15
C GLY A 424 -1.94 -20.81 18.31
N GLY A 425 -0.93 -20.00 17.97
CA GLY A 425 0.16 -20.33 17.04
C GLY A 425 -0.13 -19.89 15.60
N ARG A 426 0.91 -19.46 14.88
CA ARG A 426 0.84 -19.03 13.47
C ARG A 426 0.66 -20.27 12.57
N PRO A 427 -0.43 -20.40 11.79
CA PRO A 427 -0.57 -21.48 10.84
C PRO A 427 0.32 -21.25 9.61
N GLU A 428 0.90 -22.33 9.11
CA GLU A 428 1.78 -22.36 7.93
C GLU A 428 1.55 -23.66 7.15
N VAL A 429 1.42 -23.54 5.83
CA VAL A 429 1.45 -24.69 4.93
C VAL A 429 2.91 -25.06 4.61
N VAL A 430 3.23 -26.33 4.77
CA VAL A 430 4.51 -26.96 4.39
C VAL A 430 4.25 -27.86 3.20
N ILE A 431 5.06 -27.75 2.14
CA ILE A 431 4.99 -28.62 0.97
C ILE A 431 6.09 -29.68 1.09
N GLU A 432 5.72 -30.94 0.93
CA GLU A 432 6.64 -32.08 0.96
C GLU A 432 6.64 -32.77 -0.43
N GLY A 433 7.84 -33.03 -0.96
CA GLY A 433 8.04 -33.84 -2.16
C GLY A 433 8.54 -35.24 -1.82
N SER A 434 8.31 -36.20 -2.72
CA SER A 434 8.79 -37.59 -2.58
C SER A 434 9.06 -38.23 -3.95
N MET A 435 9.95 -39.22 -3.96
CA MET A 435 10.25 -40.07 -5.13
C MET A 435 9.59 -41.46 -5.08
N ASP A 436 9.15 -41.89 -3.90
CA ASP A 436 8.79 -43.28 -3.54
C ASP A 436 7.48 -43.40 -2.73
N ARG A 437 6.83 -42.28 -2.39
CA ARG A 437 5.72 -42.13 -1.41
C ARG A 437 6.05 -42.48 0.05
N VAL A 438 7.27 -42.92 0.36
CA VAL A 438 7.69 -43.35 1.71
C VAL A 438 8.60 -42.30 2.34
N THR A 439 9.63 -41.89 1.62
CA THR A 439 10.59 -40.85 2.01
C THR A 439 10.06 -39.50 1.53
N TRP A 440 9.83 -38.58 2.47
CA TRP A 440 9.31 -37.25 2.19
C TRP A 440 10.33 -36.19 2.60
N THR A 441 10.48 -35.16 1.76
CA THR A 441 11.42 -34.06 1.99
C THR A 441 10.71 -32.73 1.81
N GLU A 442 10.82 -31.87 2.83
CA GLU A 442 10.23 -30.54 2.82
C GLU A 442 10.90 -29.64 1.77
N ILE A 443 10.10 -28.83 1.09
CA ILE A 443 10.57 -27.80 0.15
C ILE A 443 10.69 -26.49 0.93
N GLU A 444 11.93 -26.08 1.25
CA GLU A 444 12.21 -24.85 2.02
C GLU A 444 12.04 -23.59 1.16
N PHE A 445 11.13 -22.72 1.59
CA PHE A 445 10.88 -21.40 1.00
C PHE A 445 11.90 -20.36 1.51
N MET A 446 12.24 -19.38 0.69
CA MET A 446 13.19 -18.31 1.06
C MET A 446 12.70 -17.34 2.15
N TYR A 447 11.38 -17.09 2.28
CA TYR A 447 10.90 -15.91 3.02
C TYR A 447 9.87 -16.19 4.12
N LYS A 448 8.98 -17.17 3.97
CA LYS A 448 8.07 -17.62 5.05
C LYS A 448 8.77 -18.55 6.07
N PRO A 449 8.24 -18.70 7.29
CA PRO A 449 8.69 -19.73 8.23
C PRO A 449 8.56 -21.16 7.67
N GLY A 450 9.46 -22.04 8.10
CA GLY A 450 9.46 -23.47 7.75
C GLY A 450 10.50 -24.26 8.54
N ASN A 451 11.78 -24.01 8.27
CA ASN A 451 12.89 -24.63 8.99
C ASN A 451 12.96 -24.14 10.45
N VAL A 452 12.85 -25.07 11.40
CA VAL A 452 12.77 -24.77 12.85
C VAL A 452 14.06 -24.19 13.43
N SER A 453 15.21 -24.48 12.81
CA SER A 453 16.51 -23.91 13.17
C SER A 453 16.85 -22.62 12.41
N GLY A 454 16.06 -22.25 11.41
CA GLY A 454 16.27 -21.02 10.63
C GLY A 454 15.71 -19.77 11.32
N PRO A 455 16.48 -18.69 11.45
CA PRO A 455 15.93 -17.40 11.85
C PRO A 455 14.94 -16.87 10.81
N PRO A 456 13.94 -16.06 11.20
CA PRO A 456 13.12 -15.33 10.24
C PRO A 456 14.01 -14.40 9.38
N PRO A 457 13.86 -14.34 8.05
CA PRO A 457 14.70 -13.47 7.22
C PRO A 457 14.31 -11.99 7.33
N VAL A 458 15.18 -11.10 6.87
CA VAL A 458 14.84 -9.68 6.60
C VAL A 458 14.67 -9.53 5.09
N VAL A 459 13.48 -9.10 4.67
CA VAL A 459 12.98 -9.19 3.29
C VAL A 459 12.52 -7.82 2.77
N ALA A 460 11.97 -6.97 3.64
CA ALA A 460 11.56 -5.62 3.26
C ALA A 460 12.72 -4.82 2.62
N PRO A 461 12.48 -4.04 1.55
CA PRO A 461 11.18 -3.69 0.95
C PRO A 461 10.75 -4.60 -0.22
N HIS A 462 11.26 -5.83 -0.33
CA HIS A 462 10.72 -6.82 -1.27
C HIS A 462 9.40 -7.41 -0.74
N GLN A 463 8.51 -7.83 -1.66
CA GLN A 463 7.30 -8.56 -1.34
C GLN A 463 7.35 -9.96 -1.94
N PRO A 464 7.49 -11.02 -1.13
CA PRO A 464 7.38 -12.38 -1.60
C PRO A 464 5.90 -12.75 -1.73
N ARG A 465 5.34 -12.53 -2.93
CA ARG A 465 3.89 -12.65 -3.19
C ARG A 465 3.39 -14.08 -3.08
N LEU A 466 4.24 -15.07 -3.36
CA LEU A 466 3.94 -16.48 -3.18
C LEU A 466 3.91 -16.87 -1.70
N ASP A 467 4.98 -16.61 -0.95
CA ASP A 467 5.08 -16.83 0.51
C ASP A 467 3.93 -16.17 1.28
N TRP A 468 3.50 -14.99 0.84
CA TRP A 468 2.38 -14.30 1.45
C TRP A 468 1.02 -14.94 1.14
N GLN A 469 0.82 -15.45 -0.09
CA GLN A 469 -0.37 -16.26 -0.39
C GLN A 469 -0.35 -17.62 0.34
N MET A 470 0.83 -18.23 0.57
CA MET A 470 0.95 -19.44 1.40
C MET A 470 0.47 -19.21 2.84
N TRP A 471 0.71 -18.02 3.41
CA TRP A 471 0.15 -17.63 4.70
C TRP A 471 -1.37 -17.42 4.65
N PHE A 472 -1.91 -16.75 3.63
CA PHE A 472 -3.37 -16.62 3.47
C PHE A 472 -4.09 -17.96 3.22
N ALA A 473 -3.44 -18.91 2.53
CA ALA A 473 -3.92 -20.28 2.38
C ALA A 473 -4.02 -21.00 3.72
N ALA A 474 -3.03 -20.82 4.61
CA ALA A 474 -3.01 -21.41 5.94
C ALA A 474 -4.10 -20.87 6.91
N LEU A 475 -4.82 -19.81 6.53
CA LEU A 475 -5.82 -19.15 7.38
C LEU A 475 -7.28 -19.59 7.15
N ARG A 476 -7.58 -20.39 6.11
CA ARG A 476 -8.93 -20.96 5.88
C ARG A 476 -8.81 -22.33 5.18
N PRO A 477 -9.86 -23.18 5.16
CA PRO A 477 -9.88 -24.46 4.45
C PRO A 477 -9.81 -24.35 2.90
N HIS A 478 -8.68 -23.86 2.36
CA HIS A 478 -8.48 -23.53 0.93
C HIS A 478 -8.05 -24.72 0.05
N MET A 479 -8.60 -25.92 0.30
CA MET A 479 -8.22 -27.16 -0.41
C MET A 479 -8.42 -27.09 -1.94
N GLN A 480 -9.27 -26.17 -2.42
CA GLN A 480 -9.58 -25.97 -3.84
C GLN A 480 -9.05 -24.64 -4.41
N SER A 481 -8.02 -24.03 -3.83
CA SER A 481 -7.48 -22.77 -4.40
C SER A 481 -6.81 -22.99 -5.77
N PRO A 482 -7.17 -22.24 -6.84
CA PRO A 482 -6.66 -22.48 -8.20
C PRO A 482 -5.14 -22.36 -8.29
N TRP A 483 -4.58 -21.33 -7.66
CA TRP A 483 -3.14 -21.05 -7.69
C TRP A 483 -2.32 -22.12 -6.98
N PHE A 484 -2.85 -22.75 -5.92
CA PHE A 484 -2.14 -23.81 -5.21
C PHE A 484 -2.10 -25.11 -6.02
N THR A 485 -3.22 -25.47 -6.67
CA THR A 485 -3.26 -26.56 -7.65
C THR A 485 -2.29 -26.31 -8.80
N GLY A 486 -2.24 -25.06 -9.31
CA GLY A 486 -1.25 -24.63 -10.29
C GLY A 486 0.19 -24.81 -9.80
N LEU A 487 0.50 -24.36 -8.58
CA LEU A 487 1.82 -24.50 -7.95
C LEU A 487 2.27 -25.97 -7.87
N VAL A 488 1.44 -26.85 -7.32
CA VAL A 488 1.74 -28.29 -7.19
C VAL A 488 2.01 -28.92 -8.56
N HIS A 489 1.18 -28.61 -9.56
CA HIS A 489 1.37 -29.11 -10.93
C HIS A 489 2.68 -28.59 -11.57
N ARG A 490 3.02 -27.31 -11.42
CA ARG A 490 4.28 -26.75 -11.96
C ARG A 490 5.53 -27.30 -11.26
N LEU A 491 5.43 -27.65 -9.97
CA LEU A 491 6.52 -28.31 -9.23
C LEU A 491 6.72 -29.77 -9.63
N LEU A 492 5.64 -30.55 -9.79
CA LEU A 492 5.70 -31.91 -10.36
C LEU A 492 6.30 -31.92 -11.78
N LEU A 493 6.02 -30.89 -12.58
CA LEU A 493 6.64 -30.67 -13.90
C LEU A 493 8.08 -30.12 -13.87
N GLY A 494 8.67 -29.87 -12.70
CA GLY A 494 10.03 -29.34 -12.56
C GLY A 494 10.25 -27.97 -13.20
N LYS A 495 9.23 -27.10 -13.25
CA LYS A 495 9.29 -25.82 -13.96
C LYS A 495 10.21 -24.83 -13.23
N LYS A 496 11.43 -24.65 -13.75
CA LYS A 496 12.46 -23.83 -13.11
C LYS A 496 11.99 -22.41 -12.74
N ASP A 497 11.25 -21.73 -13.60
CA ASP A 497 10.78 -20.36 -13.31
C ASP A 497 9.85 -20.29 -12.07
N VAL A 498 9.22 -21.40 -11.67
CA VAL A 498 8.43 -21.53 -10.43
C VAL A 498 9.30 -22.00 -9.25
N ILE A 499 10.31 -22.84 -9.49
CA ILE A 499 11.31 -23.22 -8.47
C ILE A 499 12.11 -21.99 -8.03
N ASP A 500 12.56 -21.16 -8.98
CA ASP A 500 13.27 -19.89 -8.78
C ASP A 500 12.45 -18.88 -7.92
N LEU A 501 11.13 -19.05 -7.73
CA LEU A 501 10.33 -18.28 -6.76
C LEU A 501 10.47 -18.77 -5.31
N ILE A 502 10.53 -20.10 -5.13
CA ILE A 502 10.55 -20.73 -3.81
C ILE A 502 11.97 -20.71 -3.25
N GLN A 503 12.95 -21.06 -4.10
CA GLN A 503 14.35 -21.14 -3.76
C GLN A 503 15.22 -20.85 -4.98
N VAL A 504 15.87 -19.68 -4.99
CA VAL A 504 16.84 -19.29 -6.04
C VAL A 504 18.15 -20.09 -5.93
N ASP A 505 18.45 -20.61 -4.74
CA ASP A 505 19.65 -21.38 -4.44
C ASP A 505 19.44 -22.88 -4.72
N GLU A 506 19.94 -23.35 -5.87
CA GLU A 506 19.83 -24.75 -6.30
C GLU A 506 20.41 -25.77 -5.32
N SER A 507 21.30 -25.35 -4.40
CA SER A 507 21.87 -26.22 -3.37
C SER A 507 20.91 -26.51 -2.22
N ARG A 508 19.95 -25.61 -1.98
CA ARG A 508 18.90 -25.75 -0.94
C ARG A 508 17.58 -26.30 -1.47
N TYR A 509 17.40 -26.40 -2.78
CA TYR A 509 16.21 -27.04 -3.37
C TYR A 509 16.44 -28.56 -3.57
N PRO A 510 15.77 -29.46 -2.80
CA PRO A 510 16.14 -30.89 -2.78
C PRO A 510 15.94 -31.62 -4.12
N PHE A 511 15.03 -31.12 -4.96
CA PHE A 511 14.62 -31.75 -6.22
C PHE A 511 15.27 -31.09 -7.45
N SER A 512 16.39 -30.38 -7.28
CA SER A 512 17.08 -29.64 -8.35
C SER A 512 17.61 -30.54 -9.48
N ARG A 513 17.98 -31.79 -9.18
CA ARG A 513 18.47 -32.78 -10.17
C ARG A 513 17.35 -33.53 -10.91
N LYS A 514 16.19 -33.70 -10.27
CA LYS A 514 15.03 -34.42 -10.81
C LYS A 514 13.78 -34.00 -10.02
N PRO A 515 12.67 -33.61 -10.69
CA PRO A 515 11.46 -33.21 -9.99
C PRO A 515 10.87 -34.34 -9.12
N PRO A 516 10.11 -34.00 -8.07
CA PRO A 516 9.45 -34.98 -7.22
C PRO A 516 8.41 -35.77 -8.04
N ALA A 517 8.31 -37.08 -7.78
CA ALA A 517 7.28 -37.92 -8.39
C ALA A 517 5.91 -37.72 -7.72
N PHE A 518 5.92 -37.37 -6.43
CA PHE A 518 4.74 -37.14 -5.60
C PHE A 518 4.90 -35.86 -4.80
N ILE A 519 3.81 -35.11 -4.62
CA ILE A 519 3.75 -33.94 -3.73
C ILE A 519 2.53 -34.07 -2.82
N ARG A 520 2.66 -33.62 -1.57
CA ARG A 520 1.55 -33.34 -0.65
C ARG A 520 1.81 -32.02 0.07
N ALA A 521 0.80 -31.49 0.76
CA ALA A 521 1.00 -30.34 1.64
C ALA A 521 0.26 -30.48 2.96
N ARG A 522 0.82 -29.87 4.01
CA ARG A 522 0.42 -30.06 5.41
C ARG A 522 0.32 -28.76 6.15
N LEU A 523 -0.68 -28.66 7.03
CA LEU A 523 -0.85 -27.52 7.92
C LEU A 523 -0.14 -27.78 9.25
N TYR A 524 0.74 -26.85 9.61
CA TYR A 524 1.43 -26.82 10.90
C TYR A 524 1.13 -25.50 11.59
N LYS A 525 1.06 -25.52 12.92
CA LYS A 525 1.13 -24.30 13.75
C LYS A 525 2.57 -24.10 14.20
N TYR A 526 3.06 -22.88 14.10
CA TYR A 526 4.39 -22.43 14.52
C TYR A 526 4.27 -21.43 15.67
N TRP A 527 5.18 -21.55 16.63
CA TRP A 527 5.42 -20.60 17.72
C TRP A 527 6.90 -20.28 17.75
N PHE A 528 7.28 -19.10 18.26
CA PHE A 528 8.65 -18.89 18.67
C PHE A 528 9.01 -19.82 19.83
N THR A 529 10.27 -20.22 19.90
CA THR A 529 10.83 -20.84 21.10
C THR A 529 10.94 -19.81 22.23
N LEU A 530 10.89 -20.27 23.47
CA LEU A 530 11.09 -19.45 24.67
C LEU A 530 12.51 -19.64 25.20
N VAL A 531 13.05 -18.60 25.84
CA VAL A 531 14.28 -18.70 26.66
C VAL A 531 14.08 -19.77 27.75
N GLN A 532 15.10 -20.58 28.00
CA GLN A 532 15.04 -21.64 29.02
C GLN A 532 15.10 -21.05 30.45
N GLN A 533 14.67 -21.80 31.46
CA GLN A 533 14.69 -21.33 32.86
C GLN A 533 16.11 -20.95 33.33
N ASP A 534 17.15 -21.57 32.77
CA ASP A 534 18.56 -21.29 33.01
C ASP A 534 19.07 -20.01 32.32
N GLY A 535 18.20 -19.25 31.65
CA GLY A 535 18.54 -18.05 30.87
C GLY A 535 19.21 -18.35 29.52
N SER A 536 19.34 -19.62 29.14
CA SER A 536 19.99 -20.03 27.89
C SER A 536 19.09 -19.83 26.66
N PHE A 537 19.71 -19.48 25.53
CA PHE A 537 19.01 -19.34 24.25
C PHE A 537 18.82 -20.71 23.57
N PRO A 538 17.60 -21.05 23.11
CA PRO A 538 17.34 -22.30 22.41
C PRO A 538 18.03 -22.34 21.03
N GLN A 539 18.53 -23.52 20.64
CA GLN A 539 19.17 -23.73 19.31
C GLN A 539 18.18 -23.70 18.12
N GLN A 540 16.87 -23.71 18.40
CA GLN A 540 15.81 -23.58 17.42
C GLN A 540 15.09 -22.26 17.62
N TRP A 541 14.73 -21.58 16.53
CA TRP A 541 13.94 -20.34 16.55
C TRP A 541 12.44 -20.63 16.67
N TRP A 542 12.01 -21.81 16.21
CA TRP A 542 10.60 -22.19 16.15
C TRP A 542 10.32 -23.53 16.80
N LYS A 543 9.20 -23.61 17.51
CA LYS A 543 8.49 -24.87 17.79
C LYS A 543 7.34 -24.99 16.79
N ARG A 544 7.12 -26.19 16.23
CA ARG A 544 5.96 -26.46 15.37
C ARG A 544 5.18 -27.71 15.81
N GLN A 545 3.89 -27.73 15.50
CA GLN A 545 2.98 -28.85 15.73
C GLN A 545 2.15 -29.09 14.47
N TYR A 546 2.01 -30.35 14.07
CA TYR A 546 1.13 -30.75 12.97
C TYR A 546 -0.34 -30.54 13.35
N VAL A 547 -1.16 -30.13 12.38
CA VAL A 547 -2.61 -29.97 12.54
C VAL A 547 -3.35 -30.99 11.66
N GLU A 548 -3.18 -30.89 10.34
CA GLU A 548 -3.93 -31.66 9.34
C GLU A 548 -3.20 -31.68 7.99
N ASP A 549 -3.56 -32.59 7.08
CA ASP A 549 -3.08 -32.58 5.70
C ASP A 549 -3.87 -31.52 4.92
N PHE A 550 -3.17 -30.49 4.40
CA PHE A 550 -3.76 -29.34 3.71
C PHE A 550 -4.11 -29.64 2.24
N TYR A 551 -3.32 -30.52 1.59
CA TYR A 551 -3.52 -30.92 0.21
C TYR A 551 -3.13 -32.40 0.02
N PRO A 552 -3.94 -33.22 -0.66
CA PRO A 552 -3.72 -34.65 -0.80
C PRO A 552 -2.41 -35.00 -1.51
N THR A 553 -1.96 -36.24 -1.33
CA THR A 553 -0.81 -36.78 -2.07
C THR A 553 -1.19 -37.02 -3.53
N VAL A 554 -0.60 -36.26 -4.44
CA VAL A 554 -0.87 -36.32 -5.89
C VAL A 554 0.39 -36.56 -6.72
N HIS A 555 0.19 -36.93 -7.99
CA HIS A 555 1.24 -37.12 -9.00
C HIS A 555 0.78 -36.66 -10.39
N LEU A 556 1.69 -36.66 -11.38
CA LEU A 556 1.31 -36.40 -12.78
C LEU A 556 0.42 -37.53 -13.31
N GLY A 557 -0.72 -37.19 -13.91
CA GLY A 557 -1.73 -38.16 -14.36
C GLY A 557 -2.70 -38.64 -13.27
N ASP A 558 -2.61 -38.11 -12.05
CA ASP A 558 -3.54 -38.43 -10.96
C ASP A 558 -4.95 -37.90 -11.27
N PRO A 559 -6.02 -38.72 -11.21
CA PRO A 559 -7.37 -38.27 -11.52
C PRO A 559 -7.86 -37.14 -10.62
N VAL A 560 -7.37 -37.04 -9.37
CA VAL A 560 -7.70 -35.93 -8.46
C VAL A 560 -7.10 -34.62 -8.97
N LEU A 561 -5.81 -34.65 -9.32
CA LEU A 561 -5.11 -33.48 -9.87
C LEU A 561 -5.67 -33.08 -11.24
N GLU A 562 -5.94 -34.05 -12.11
CA GLU A 562 -6.52 -33.82 -13.44
C GLU A 562 -7.94 -33.25 -13.37
N SER A 563 -8.74 -33.63 -12.36
CA SER A 563 -10.05 -33.03 -12.06
C SER A 563 -9.90 -31.57 -11.63
N LEU A 564 -9.09 -31.29 -10.61
CA LEU A 564 -8.84 -29.93 -10.10
C LEU A 564 -8.23 -29.00 -11.17
N LEU A 565 -7.33 -29.50 -12.03
CA LEU A 565 -6.79 -28.73 -13.16
C LEU A 565 -7.85 -28.43 -14.24
N SER A 566 -8.86 -29.29 -14.38
CA SER A 566 -9.98 -29.08 -15.32
C SER A 566 -10.99 -28.08 -14.78
N GLN A 567 -11.44 -28.27 -13.53
CA GLN A 567 -12.36 -27.39 -12.79
C GLN A 567 -11.88 -25.93 -12.81
N HIS A 568 -10.59 -25.72 -12.52
CA HIS A 568 -9.99 -24.38 -12.50
C HIS A 568 -9.53 -23.86 -13.87
N GLY A 569 -9.77 -24.60 -14.96
CA GLY A 569 -9.39 -24.20 -16.32
C GLY A 569 -7.87 -24.09 -16.56
N LEU A 570 -7.05 -24.69 -15.70
CA LEU A 570 -5.58 -24.57 -15.66
C LEU A 570 -4.88 -25.44 -16.72
N LYS A 571 -5.60 -26.33 -17.40
CA LYS A 571 -5.08 -27.11 -18.54
C LYS A 571 -4.72 -26.19 -19.69
N ASP A 572 -3.47 -26.27 -20.16
CA ASP A 572 -2.92 -25.34 -21.14
C ASP A 572 -3.58 -25.50 -22.52
N LYS A 573 -4.60 -24.68 -22.79
CA LYS A 573 -5.39 -24.63 -24.05
C LYS A 573 -4.60 -24.06 -25.24
N GLY A 574 -3.44 -24.63 -25.55
CA GLY A 574 -2.75 -24.52 -26.85
C GLY A 574 -2.36 -23.11 -27.33
N LEU A 575 -2.40 -22.08 -26.48
CA LEU A 575 -2.13 -20.70 -26.91
C LEU A 575 -0.69 -20.54 -27.39
N VAL A 576 -0.53 -20.34 -28.70
CA VAL A 576 0.76 -20.36 -29.39
C VAL A 576 1.69 -19.27 -28.86
N LYS A 577 2.85 -19.68 -28.34
CA LYS A 577 3.94 -18.82 -27.88
C LYS A 577 4.43 -17.93 -29.04
N ARG A 578 4.10 -16.63 -29.00
CA ARG A 578 4.50 -15.66 -30.05
C ARG A 578 5.99 -15.35 -29.97
N VAL A 579 6.80 -16.14 -30.68
CA VAL A 579 8.25 -15.94 -30.78
C VAL A 579 8.55 -14.81 -31.77
N SER A 580 8.52 -13.56 -31.29
CA SER A 580 9.00 -12.41 -32.04
C SER A 580 10.52 -12.26 -31.94
N ASN A 581 11.17 -11.97 -33.08
CA ASN A 581 12.60 -11.66 -33.17
C ASN A 581 12.90 -10.14 -33.11
N SER A 582 11.89 -9.30 -32.83
CA SER A 582 12.04 -7.85 -32.70
C SER A 582 13.03 -7.46 -31.56
N LEU A 583 13.49 -6.21 -31.59
CA LEU A 583 14.54 -5.73 -30.68
C LEU A 583 14.12 -5.78 -29.20
N VAL A 584 12.87 -5.46 -28.89
CA VAL A 584 12.40 -5.36 -27.48
C VAL A 584 12.43 -6.73 -26.78
N PRO A 585 11.85 -7.84 -27.32
CA PRO A 585 12.04 -9.19 -26.79
C PRO A 585 13.50 -9.66 -26.66
N ARG A 586 14.44 -9.06 -27.40
CA ARG A 586 15.88 -9.36 -27.29
C ARG A 586 16.50 -8.64 -26.10
N VAL A 587 16.23 -7.35 -25.95
CA VAL A 587 16.67 -6.54 -24.80
C VAL A 587 16.06 -7.04 -23.49
N LEU A 588 14.77 -7.37 -23.46
CA LEU A 588 14.10 -7.92 -22.28
C LEU A 588 14.78 -9.23 -21.80
N ARG A 589 15.08 -10.16 -22.73
CA ARG A 589 15.82 -11.39 -22.40
C ARG A 589 17.24 -11.12 -21.89
N MET A 590 17.94 -10.14 -22.47
CA MET A 590 19.28 -9.74 -22.02
C MET A 590 19.25 -9.17 -20.58
N VAL A 591 18.30 -8.28 -20.28
CA VAL A 591 18.13 -7.71 -18.92
C VAL A 591 17.69 -8.78 -17.93
N ARG A 592 16.76 -9.67 -18.30
CA ARG A 592 16.34 -10.83 -17.49
C ARG A 592 17.51 -11.76 -17.15
N ALA A 593 18.44 -11.97 -18.08
CA ALA A 593 19.62 -12.80 -17.85
C ALA A 593 20.59 -12.23 -16.79
N GLN A 594 20.67 -10.90 -16.63
CA GLN A 594 21.49 -10.27 -15.57
C GLN A 594 20.87 -10.38 -14.17
N VAL A 595 19.56 -10.67 -14.08
CA VAL A 595 18.80 -10.70 -12.82
C VAL A 595 18.46 -12.13 -12.39
N ARG A 596 18.58 -13.13 -13.27
CA ARG A 596 18.36 -14.54 -12.93
C ARG A 596 19.45 -15.01 -11.94
N GLY A 597 19.04 -15.71 -10.89
CA GLY A 597 19.95 -16.17 -9.83
C GLY A 597 20.17 -15.15 -8.70
N LEU A 598 19.58 -13.96 -8.77
CA LEU A 598 19.60 -12.97 -7.69
C LEU A 598 18.33 -13.03 -6.86
N SER A 599 18.46 -12.89 -5.53
CA SER A 599 17.29 -12.77 -4.65
C SER A 599 16.59 -11.41 -4.84
N GLY A 600 15.27 -11.36 -4.62
CA GLY A 600 14.50 -10.11 -4.70
C GLY A 600 15.09 -8.96 -3.87
N PRO A 601 15.36 -9.13 -2.56
CA PRO A 601 15.99 -8.11 -1.74
C PRO A 601 17.34 -7.62 -2.28
N SER A 602 18.18 -8.51 -2.81
CA SER A 602 19.48 -8.13 -3.41
C SER A 602 19.32 -7.16 -4.58
N VAL A 603 18.34 -7.40 -5.45
CA VAL A 603 18.05 -6.54 -6.61
C VAL A 603 17.53 -5.17 -6.16
N LEU A 604 16.60 -5.14 -5.20
CA LEU A 604 16.00 -3.89 -4.70
C LEU A 604 17.04 -3.00 -4.00
N TRP A 605 17.83 -3.57 -3.09
CA TRP A 605 18.87 -2.82 -2.39
C TRP A 605 20.00 -2.39 -3.33
N GLY A 606 20.39 -3.21 -4.32
CA GLY A 606 21.35 -2.83 -5.36
C GLY A 606 20.90 -1.61 -6.18
N LEU A 607 19.63 -1.58 -6.62
CA LEU A 607 19.05 -0.43 -7.32
C LEU A 607 18.99 0.82 -6.43
N PHE A 608 18.56 0.68 -5.16
CA PHE A 608 18.51 1.78 -4.21
C PHE A 608 19.88 2.38 -3.93
N SER A 609 20.88 1.54 -3.60
CA SER A 609 22.26 1.97 -3.37
C SER A 609 22.86 2.66 -4.58
N THR A 610 22.55 2.19 -5.79
CA THR A 610 22.97 2.85 -7.05
C THR A 610 22.35 4.23 -7.19
N GLY A 611 21.03 4.37 -7.02
CA GLY A 611 20.34 5.67 -7.07
C GLY A 611 20.79 6.64 -5.98
N ALA A 612 21.05 6.13 -4.77
CA ALA A 612 21.56 6.91 -3.65
C ALA A 612 23.00 7.39 -3.90
N ALA A 613 23.90 6.53 -4.39
CA ALA A 613 25.28 6.90 -4.72
C ALA A 613 25.32 7.99 -5.83
N ILE A 614 24.52 7.83 -6.89
CA ILE A 614 24.41 8.86 -7.95
C ILE A 614 23.87 10.18 -7.37
N SER A 615 22.88 10.12 -6.48
CA SER A 615 22.30 11.32 -5.83
C SER A 615 23.32 12.05 -4.95
N LEU A 616 24.12 11.32 -4.17
CA LEU A 616 25.21 11.86 -3.34
C LEU A 616 26.32 12.49 -4.20
N LEU A 617 26.80 11.79 -5.22
CA LEU A 617 27.81 12.31 -6.16
C LEU A 617 27.35 13.61 -6.84
N ARG A 618 26.07 13.69 -7.21
CA ARG A 618 25.48 14.92 -7.77
C ARG A 618 25.46 16.07 -6.75
N ALA A 619 25.13 15.80 -5.48
CA ALA A 619 25.15 16.81 -4.43
C ALA A 619 26.56 17.39 -4.22
N PHE A 620 27.58 16.54 -4.07
CA PHE A 620 28.98 16.98 -3.97
C PHE A 620 29.44 17.77 -5.21
N GLY A 621 29.11 17.29 -6.41
CA GLY A 621 29.42 17.99 -7.67
C GLY A 621 28.80 19.39 -7.76
N SER A 622 27.55 19.56 -7.31
CA SER A 622 26.91 20.88 -7.24
C SER A 622 27.56 21.82 -6.22
N GLY A 623 28.05 21.30 -5.09
CA GLY A 623 28.76 22.10 -4.08
C GLY A 623 30.06 22.70 -4.62
N ALA A 624 30.86 21.90 -5.33
CA ALA A 624 32.13 22.35 -5.92
C ALA A 624 31.93 23.51 -6.94
N SER A 625 30.86 23.48 -7.73
CA SER A 625 30.57 24.52 -8.73
C SER A 625 30.15 25.87 -8.13
N SER A 626 29.77 25.93 -6.84
CA SER A 626 29.33 27.18 -6.20
C SER A 626 30.46 28.01 -5.59
N GLY A 627 31.70 27.50 -5.60
CA GLY A 627 32.85 28.13 -4.92
C GLY A 627 33.49 29.32 -5.65
N HIS A 628 33.06 29.67 -6.87
CA HIS A 628 33.82 30.57 -7.75
C HIS A 628 33.07 31.83 -8.22
N MET A 629 32.12 32.35 -7.42
CA MET A 629 31.59 33.72 -7.54
C MET A 629 31.76 34.48 -6.22
N LEU A 630 32.98 34.94 -5.97
CA LEU A 630 33.32 35.76 -4.80
C LEU A 630 33.56 37.22 -5.21
N LYS A 631 32.72 38.12 -4.69
CA LYS A 631 32.86 39.60 -4.68
C LYS A 631 33.06 40.30 -6.03
N HIS A 632 32.03 41.04 -6.46
CA HIS A 632 32.17 42.47 -6.78
C HIS A 632 30.82 43.18 -6.68
N ALA A 633 30.74 44.20 -5.82
CA ALA A 633 29.66 45.18 -5.73
C ALA A 633 30.09 46.31 -4.77
N PRO A 634 29.57 47.55 -4.89
CA PRO A 634 29.00 48.22 -6.06
C PRO A 634 29.88 49.40 -6.53
N MET A 635 29.50 50.08 -7.61
CA MET A 635 29.96 51.44 -7.92
C MET A 635 28.85 52.17 -8.70
N GLU A 636 28.52 53.40 -8.28
CA GLU A 636 27.50 54.25 -8.91
C GLU A 636 28.14 55.17 -9.95
N LEU A 637 27.51 55.36 -11.12
CA LEU A 637 27.63 56.62 -11.88
C LEU A 637 26.50 56.83 -12.91
N TRP A 638 25.65 57.83 -12.62
CA TRP A 638 25.00 58.84 -13.49
C TRP A 638 24.52 58.58 -14.94
N SER A 639 23.23 58.96 -15.14
CA SER A 639 22.61 59.80 -16.21
C SER A 639 22.41 59.35 -17.68
N GLU A 640 21.17 59.64 -18.15
CA GLU A 640 20.74 59.98 -19.54
C GLU A 640 20.76 58.84 -20.61
N GLU A 641 19.90 58.78 -21.64
CA GLU A 641 18.84 59.72 -22.13
C GLU A 641 17.59 58.98 -22.74
N THR A 642 16.82 59.62 -23.63
CA THR A 642 15.52 59.25 -24.25
C THR A 642 15.62 58.16 -25.37
N MET A 643 14.61 57.71 -26.16
CA MET A 643 13.30 58.26 -26.58
C MET A 643 12.33 57.21 -27.25
N ASP A 644 11.02 57.33 -26.98
CA ASP A 644 9.76 57.16 -27.78
C ASP A 644 9.34 56.00 -28.75
N GLU A 645 8.00 55.83 -28.76
CA GLU A 645 7.00 55.50 -29.84
C GLU A 645 6.72 54.10 -30.46
N ALA A 646 5.41 53.91 -30.80
CA ALA A 646 4.73 52.79 -31.51
C ALA A 646 3.21 53.17 -31.72
N PRO A 647 2.32 52.37 -32.39
CA PRO A 647 2.47 51.23 -33.32
C PRO A 647 2.15 51.63 -34.80
N PRO A 648 0.96 51.45 -35.49
CA PRO A 648 -0.28 50.64 -35.36
C PRO A 648 -0.41 49.56 -36.52
N PRO A 649 -1.59 49.07 -37.03
CA PRO A 649 -1.70 47.88 -37.91
C PRO A 649 -2.30 48.10 -39.32
N PRO A 650 -2.67 47.02 -40.07
CA PRO A 650 -4.12 46.78 -40.28
C PRO A 650 -4.58 45.30 -40.32
N SER A 651 -5.91 45.13 -40.36
CA SER A 651 -6.73 43.91 -40.65
C SER A 651 -7.72 44.27 -41.81
N PRO A 652 -8.84 43.57 -42.15
CA PRO A 652 -9.45 42.32 -41.65
C PRO A 652 -9.99 41.33 -42.74
N GLY A 653 -10.76 40.32 -42.31
CA GLY A 653 -11.77 39.59 -43.10
C GLY A 653 -11.59 38.06 -43.19
N SER A 654 -12.64 37.23 -43.32
CA SER A 654 -14.09 37.40 -43.09
C SER A 654 -14.82 36.03 -43.18
N GLU A 655 -16.07 35.93 -42.67
CA GLU A 655 -17.07 34.82 -42.86
C GLU A 655 -16.64 33.36 -42.46
N GLU A 656 -17.47 32.32 -42.20
CA GLU A 656 -18.93 32.01 -42.05
C GLU A 656 -19.04 30.94 -40.90
N GLU A 657 -20.10 30.78 -40.09
CA GLU A 657 -21.36 30.00 -40.26
C GLU A 657 -21.16 28.51 -40.67
N GLU A 658 -21.92 27.48 -40.21
CA GLU A 658 -23.24 27.40 -39.54
C GLU A 658 -23.45 26.08 -38.71
N ALA A 659 -24.55 26.02 -37.91
CA ALA A 659 -25.53 24.95 -37.54
C ALA A 659 -25.29 23.40 -37.78
N GLU A 660 -26.01 22.41 -37.20
CA GLU A 660 -27.04 22.30 -36.13
C GLU A 660 -27.16 20.86 -35.52
N ASP A 661 -28.19 20.59 -34.69
CA ASP A 661 -28.49 19.34 -33.94
C ASP A 661 -29.07 18.16 -34.77
N GLU A 662 -29.04 16.93 -34.20
CA GLU A 662 -30.20 16.02 -34.23
C GLU A 662 -30.23 15.02 -33.03
N LYS A 663 -31.33 14.26 -32.87
CA LYS A 663 -31.84 13.79 -31.55
C LYS A 663 -32.21 12.30 -31.47
N GLU A 664 -32.09 11.75 -30.25
CA GLU A 664 -32.93 10.72 -29.58
C GLU A 664 -33.23 9.34 -30.21
N GLY A 665 -33.32 8.30 -29.36
CA GLY A 665 -33.72 6.93 -29.71
C GLY A 665 -33.51 5.94 -28.53
N GLU A 666 -34.61 5.30 -28.09
CA GLU A 666 -34.73 4.39 -26.92
C GLU A 666 -33.82 3.14 -27.03
N GLU A 667 -33.28 2.53 -25.96
CA GLU A 667 -33.85 1.92 -24.73
C GLU A 667 -34.54 0.54 -24.93
N GLU A 668 -34.72 -0.20 -23.82
CA GLU A 668 -35.24 -1.57 -23.69
C GLU A 668 -34.46 -2.75 -24.35
N LYS A 669 -33.54 -3.36 -23.58
CA LYS A 669 -33.51 -4.83 -23.25
C LYS A 669 -32.22 -5.26 -22.55
N GLU A 670 -32.25 -5.38 -21.21
CA GLU A 670 -31.37 -6.29 -20.45
C GLU A 670 -31.88 -6.60 -19.02
N GLU A 671 -33.20 -6.49 -18.77
CA GLU A 671 -33.85 -6.97 -17.54
C GLU A 671 -34.30 -8.44 -17.67
N GLU A 672 -33.37 -9.38 -17.49
CA GLU A 672 -33.72 -10.81 -17.26
C GLU A 672 -32.60 -11.66 -16.61
N VAL A 673 -31.39 -11.13 -16.39
CA VAL A 673 -30.19 -11.90 -15.96
C VAL A 673 -29.69 -11.50 -14.55
N ASN A 674 -30.55 -10.86 -13.73
CA ASN A 674 -30.15 -10.31 -12.42
C ASN A 674 -30.92 -10.90 -11.22
N GLU A 675 -31.83 -11.85 -11.43
CA GLU A 675 -32.56 -12.51 -10.33
C GLU A 675 -31.88 -13.79 -9.83
N GLU A 676 -31.30 -14.63 -10.70
CA GLU A 676 -30.59 -15.86 -10.30
C GLU A 676 -29.45 -15.61 -9.28
N VAL A 677 -28.71 -14.50 -9.43
CA VAL A 677 -27.60 -14.12 -8.52
C VAL A 677 -28.11 -13.54 -7.19
N LYS A 678 -29.42 -13.27 -7.09
CA LYS A 678 -30.04 -12.67 -5.90
C LYS A 678 -30.62 -13.74 -4.98
N GLU A 679 -31.24 -14.79 -5.51
CA GLU A 679 -31.69 -15.95 -4.72
C GLU A 679 -30.51 -16.64 -4.02
N GLU A 680 -29.38 -16.87 -4.70
CA GLU A 680 -28.15 -17.43 -4.08
C GLU A 680 -27.64 -16.60 -2.88
N LEU A 681 -27.97 -15.31 -2.79
CA LEU A 681 -27.52 -14.42 -1.71
C LEU A 681 -28.51 -14.36 -0.53
N GLU A 682 -29.81 -14.53 -0.78
CA GLU A 682 -30.83 -14.53 0.27
C GLU A 682 -30.91 -15.91 0.97
N ASP A 683 -30.72 -17.02 0.22
CA ASP A 683 -30.60 -18.38 0.79
C ASP A 683 -29.33 -18.56 1.65
N PHE A 684 -28.27 -17.79 1.36
CA PHE A 684 -27.04 -17.74 2.17
C PHE A 684 -27.27 -17.09 3.56
N ILE A 685 -28.29 -16.23 3.70
CA ILE A 685 -28.61 -15.55 4.97
C ILE A 685 -29.51 -16.43 5.85
N ALA A 686 -30.47 -17.15 5.25
CA ALA A 686 -31.44 -17.95 6.00
C ALA A 686 -30.83 -19.19 6.70
N ASN A 687 -29.77 -19.78 6.16
CA ASN A 687 -29.33 -21.12 6.52
C ASN A 687 -28.21 -21.20 7.59
N HIS A 688 -27.83 -20.10 8.27
CA HIS A 688 -26.69 -20.08 9.21
C HIS A 688 -26.98 -19.39 10.57
N GLU A 689 -28.23 -19.38 11.03
CA GLU A 689 -28.57 -19.17 12.45
C GLU A 689 -28.69 -20.53 13.18
N GLU A 690 -27.59 -21.01 13.78
CA GLU A 690 -27.67 -22.02 14.85
C GLU A 690 -27.66 -21.33 16.23
N PRO A 691 -28.60 -21.65 17.14
CA PRO A 691 -28.66 -21.04 18.45
C PRO A 691 -27.60 -21.63 19.39
N ILE A 692 -26.74 -20.77 19.95
CA ILE A 692 -25.86 -21.17 21.06
C ILE A 692 -26.73 -21.43 22.28
N ALA A 693 -26.91 -22.71 22.61
CA ALA A 693 -27.60 -23.13 23.83
C ALA A 693 -26.84 -22.66 25.08
N THR A 694 -27.59 -22.19 26.07
CA THR A 694 -27.05 -21.79 27.38
C THR A 694 -26.75 -23.01 28.24
N GLU A 695 -25.48 -23.26 28.53
CA GLU A 695 -25.09 -24.06 29.70
C GLU A 695 -25.33 -23.22 30.96
N GLU A 696 -26.49 -23.40 31.60
CA GLU A 696 -26.74 -22.88 32.95
C GLU A 696 -26.08 -23.76 34.00
N GLU A 697 -25.42 -23.16 34.98
CA GLU A 697 -24.96 -23.86 36.18
C GLU A 697 -26.18 -24.25 37.05
N GLN A 698 -26.48 -25.55 37.16
CA GLN A 698 -27.35 -26.07 38.21
C GLN A 698 -26.62 -27.08 39.09
N SER A 699 -26.29 -26.65 40.29
CA SER A 699 -26.06 -27.50 41.44
C SER A 699 -27.37 -28.16 41.88
N ASP A 700 -27.40 -29.49 42.06
CA ASP A 700 -27.40 -30.05 43.42
C ASP A 700 -27.52 -31.58 43.49
N SER A 701 -26.96 -32.12 44.58
CA SER A 701 -27.31 -33.39 45.23
C SER A 701 -27.14 -34.72 44.47
N GLU A 702 -26.14 -35.51 44.91
CA GLU A 702 -26.29 -36.97 44.94
C GLU A 702 -27.30 -37.36 46.03
N THR A 703 -28.32 -38.19 45.75
CA THR A 703 -28.64 -39.35 46.61
C THR A 703 -29.68 -40.33 46.05
N ASN A 704 -29.24 -41.58 45.88
CA ASN A 704 -30.02 -42.84 45.94
C ASN A 704 -31.06 -43.19 44.84
N PRO A 705 -31.19 -44.48 44.44
CA PRO A 705 -32.04 -44.90 43.31
C PRO A 705 -33.35 -45.59 43.73
N LYS A 706 -34.25 -45.85 42.76
CA LYS A 706 -35.00 -47.13 42.65
C LYS A 706 -35.80 -47.33 41.36
N LYS A 707 -35.54 -48.51 40.76
CA LYS A 707 -36.48 -49.45 40.09
C LYS A 707 -37.05 -49.18 38.69
N CYS A 708 -37.09 -50.31 37.97
CA CYS A 708 -37.85 -50.66 36.75
C CYS A 708 -37.36 -49.98 35.47
#